data_AF-A0A136LUC0-F1
#
_entry.id   AF-A0A136LUC0-F1
#
_cell.length_a   1.000
_cell.length_b   1.000
_cell.length_c   1.000
_cell.angle_alpha   90.00
_cell.angle_beta   90.00
_cell.angle_gamma   90.00
#
_symmetry.space_group_name_H-M   'P 1'
#
loop_
_entity.id
_entity.type
_entity.pdbx_description
1 polymer ?
#
loop_
_entity_poly.entity_id
_entity_poly.type
_entity_poly.pdbx_seq_one_letter_code
_entity_poly.pdbx_strand_id
1 'polypeptide(L)'
;MRLPLLLIILLAVFASCNQSPKSIRNDSGKIEVLFLGHNSEHHNSAQVLPLLASQLSLEGISFTYTSNPDDLNAENLDKYDALMIYANHDSITASQETALLSFVEKGRGFIPVHCASWCFRNSQKYVDLVGGQFSTHKTDTFTTQIIQPNHVITQGLKPFSTWDETYVHAKLASDINVLMERVEGDHHEPWTWVKEFGKGRVFYTAYGHDEKTWNNPGFHELMKQGILWAVGDVAKQKWETYSKQLPTLVYRDAEGIPNYEKRNPGPRYQDPLTPEESARLIQVPVGFDLELFAAEPNIINPIAMEWDEKGRLWVIETVDYPNTVLEDKSEGDDRIKICEDTDGDGKADKFTVFADKLNIPTSLVFANGGVIVSQAPQFLFLKDTDGDDKADVRKTIIDGWGVFDTHAGPSNLKYGMDNQIWGSVGYSGFEGTIAGVNRNFEQGFYRFKPDVSSFEYMTTTSNNTWGLGFTENNDVFGSTANNTHSVFMGIPNQALRDVGGAQLNGSAKIDGHYAMHTITDKVRQVDVFGGFTAAAGHNFYTARNYPEAFWNKVAFVCEPTGHLVHIAKIEKKGAGFIEKDGWNLFAGADEWVAPVDAKVGPDGAVWVLDWYNFIIQHNPTPTPERGGFKGENGKGNAYENPLRDKSHGRVWRVVNRQAKKVKPLVLDKENPNQLIKELKNDNMFWRLTAQRLLVERGNPDVVSKLIDLAGNQDVNEFGDNYAALHALWTIDGLGVISKDDKAAAAVEKALTHPAAGVRKAAIQILSKSGWSEEIITRYNLLNDQDPNTRLAAIVSLMEIAPSETLGAVLYQISTEENVKNDEWLSKAVYAVAHQHRKGFLNKFLAANPDYDKQKAGELKRELPSVNDNAWKEMKLPQYMEAAGLTIDGLVWFRKAVELPASAAGKKGTISLGNIDDSDITYINGIKVGSIERRYNDKRVYEIPAGVLKAGKNSIAIRVEDTGGGGGLPGKPEELFLQTGGTKISLAGNWKYDVELEYGSRRSMFDGTTIGKLFADNNAGKDSAVTTSATGAQVIKLGVIKNEMKYDLKEFTVEAGRPVEIVFENLDFMQHNLVIGQIGSLETIGKAADKLASDPQGAEKHYVPQLAEVLYSTKLVNPQQTETLKFVAPAKTGDYPYVCTFPGHWSIMNGVMKVVPAKAL
;
A
#
# COMPACT_ATOMS: atom_id res chain seq x y z
N MET A 1 7.30 -33.91 70.50
CA MET A 1 8.00 -34.12 69.21
C MET A 1 7.05 -33.86 68.05
N ARG A 2 6.98 -32.61 67.59
CA ARG A 2 6.37 -32.15 66.34
C ARG A 2 7.21 -30.94 65.94
N LEU A 3 8.22 -31.08 65.08
CA LEU A 3 8.90 -29.93 64.44
C LEU A 3 9.96 -30.23 63.33
N PRO A 4 9.84 -31.23 62.43
CA PRO A 4 10.61 -31.09 61.17
C PRO A 4 9.94 -31.49 59.86
N LEU A 5 8.63 -31.78 59.81
CA LEU A 5 7.97 -32.09 58.52
C LEU A 5 7.25 -30.90 57.88
N LEU A 6 6.90 -29.86 58.67
CA LEU A 6 6.24 -28.66 58.14
C LEU A 6 7.22 -27.68 57.46
N LEU A 7 8.52 -27.75 57.77
CA LEU A 7 9.51 -26.81 57.23
C LEU A 7 9.96 -27.19 55.80
N ILE A 8 9.95 -28.49 55.45
CA ILE A 8 10.38 -28.97 54.14
C ILE A 8 9.29 -28.76 53.08
N ILE A 9 8.01 -28.81 53.47
CA ILE A 9 6.89 -28.51 52.56
C ILE A 9 6.70 -26.99 52.37
N LEU A 10 7.04 -26.15 53.36
CA LEU A 10 7.05 -24.70 53.14
C LEU A 10 8.19 -24.24 52.22
N LEU A 11 9.36 -24.87 52.25
CA LEU A 11 10.49 -24.48 51.39
C LEU A 11 10.35 -24.91 49.92
N ALA A 12 9.55 -25.94 49.62
CA ALA A 12 9.26 -26.35 48.24
C ALA A 12 8.16 -25.51 47.56
N VAL A 13 7.34 -24.77 48.33
CA VAL A 13 6.25 -23.93 47.81
C VAL A 13 6.69 -22.48 47.56
N PHE A 14 7.84 -22.04 48.08
CA PHE A 14 8.42 -20.72 47.79
C PHE A 14 9.48 -20.70 46.68
N ALA A 15 9.77 -21.85 46.05
CA ALA A 15 10.69 -21.95 44.90
C ALA A 15 9.99 -21.89 43.54
N SER A 16 8.67 -21.63 43.50
CA SER A 16 7.94 -21.39 42.27
C SER A 16 7.40 -19.97 42.25
N CYS A 17 7.70 -19.26 41.15
CA CYS A 17 7.26 -17.91 40.80
C CYS A 17 7.92 -16.75 41.57
N ASN A 18 9.22 -16.55 41.35
CA ASN A 18 9.79 -15.22 41.15
C ASN A 18 11.08 -15.36 40.33
N GLN A 19 10.93 -15.64 39.03
CA GLN A 19 12.02 -15.36 38.09
C GLN A 19 12.20 -13.83 38.09
N SER A 20 13.35 -13.35 38.55
CA SER A 20 13.75 -11.96 38.35
C SER A 20 13.55 -11.59 36.87
N PRO A 21 13.12 -10.36 36.54
CA PRO A 21 13.00 -9.92 35.15
C PRO A 21 14.29 -10.26 34.39
N LYS A 22 14.19 -10.85 33.19
CA LYS A 22 15.35 -11.08 32.33
C LYS A 22 16.08 -9.73 32.19
N SER A 23 17.41 -9.71 32.20
CA SER A 23 18.14 -8.48 31.86
C SER A 23 17.67 -7.95 30.50
N ILE A 24 17.49 -6.63 30.33
CA ILE A 24 17.16 -6.01 29.03
C ILE A 24 18.20 -6.43 27.99
N ARG A 25 19.47 -6.46 28.40
CA ARG A 25 20.55 -6.92 27.56
C ARG A 25 20.56 -8.45 27.49
N ASN A 26 20.71 -8.98 26.27
CA ASN A 26 21.03 -10.39 26.05
C ASN A 26 22.54 -10.59 26.27
N ASP A 27 22.90 -11.52 27.15
CA ASP A 27 24.29 -11.87 27.47
C ASP A 27 24.79 -13.09 26.66
N SER A 28 24.16 -13.37 25.51
CA SER A 28 24.51 -14.47 24.59
C SER A 28 25.97 -14.47 24.13
N GLY A 29 26.64 -13.32 24.23
CA GLY A 29 28.03 -13.11 23.84
C GLY A 29 28.20 -12.45 22.48
N LYS A 30 27.11 -12.19 21.74
CA LYS A 30 27.12 -11.30 20.59
C LYS A 30 27.53 -9.88 21.01
N ILE A 31 28.30 -9.18 20.18
CA ILE A 31 28.65 -7.77 20.42
C ILE A 31 27.53 -6.89 19.88
N GLU A 32 26.99 -6.02 20.74
CA GLU A 32 25.95 -5.07 20.34
C GLU A 32 26.51 -3.65 20.29
N VAL A 33 26.46 -3.01 19.11
CA VAL A 33 26.97 -1.66 18.87
C VAL A 33 25.81 -0.71 18.57
N LEU A 34 25.69 0.37 19.37
CA LEU A 34 24.83 1.49 18.99
C LEU A 34 25.59 2.34 17.96
N PHE A 35 25.02 2.52 16.78
CA PHE A 35 25.57 3.36 15.73
C PHE A 35 24.79 4.67 15.67
N LEU A 36 25.42 5.78 16.09
CA LEU A 36 24.86 7.11 15.98
C LEU A 36 25.30 7.77 14.66
N GLY A 37 24.35 7.86 13.74
CA GLY A 37 24.43 8.58 12.48
C GLY A 37 23.75 9.95 12.51
N HIS A 38 23.40 10.47 11.33
CA HIS A 38 22.64 11.71 11.13
C HIS A 38 21.78 11.66 9.86
N ASN A 39 20.91 12.65 9.65
CA ASN A 39 20.03 12.71 8.47
C ASN A 39 20.66 13.49 7.29
N SER A 40 21.99 13.58 7.23
CA SER A 40 22.71 14.33 6.19
C SER A 40 23.11 13.41 5.04
N GLU A 41 22.90 13.87 3.80
CA GLU A 41 23.40 13.20 2.60
C GLU A 41 24.94 13.30 2.47
N HIS A 42 25.53 14.33 3.08
CA HIS A 42 26.99 14.40 3.28
C HIS A 42 27.37 13.48 4.45
N HIS A 43 28.25 12.51 4.22
CA HIS A 43 28.53 11.40 5.14
C HIS A 43 27.26 10.61 5.46
N ASN A 44 26.58 10.08 4.43
CA ASN A 44 25.31 9.38 4.59
C ASN A 44 25.47 8.10 5.43
N SER A 45 25.22 8.23 6.73
CA SER A 45 25.41 7.16 7.72
C SER A 45 24.50 5.96 7.48
N ALA A 46 23.28 6.20 7.01
CA ALA A 46 22.32 5.13 6.71
C ALA A 46 22.75 4.29 5.51
N GLN A 47 23.47 4.89 4.54
CA GLN A 47 23.97 4.21 3.36
C GLN A 47 25.21 3.35 3.65
N VAL A 48 26.11 3.81 4.53
CA VAL A 48 27.39 3.13 4.77
C VAL A 48 27.32 2.03 5.85
N LEU A 49 26.39 2.14 6.81
CA LEU A 49 26.24 1.11 7.85
C LEU A 49 25.96 -0.30 7.28
N PRO A 50 25.03 -0.49 6.33
CA PRO A 50 24.81 -1.80 5.71
C PRO A 50 26.08 -2.44 5.14
N LEU A 51 27.00 -1.64 4.59
CA LEU A 51 28.27 -2.14 4.03
C LEU A 51 29.15 -2.77 5.12
N LEU A 52 29.25 -2.15 6.30
CA LEU A 52 29.97 -2.70 7.44
C LEU A 52 29.21 -3.87 8.09
N ALA A 53 27.90 -3.71 8.29
CA ALA A 53 27.05 -4.72 8.91
C ALA A 53 27.04 -6.02 8.11
N SER A 54 27.06 -5.94 6.78
CA SER A 54 27.11 -7.10 5.87
C SER A 54 28.28 -8.05 6.15
N GLN A 55 29.43 -7.50 6.58
CA GLN A 55 30.62 -8.29 6.84
C GLN A 55 30.69 -8.74 8.30
N LEU A 56 30.31 -7.88 9.24
CA LEU A 56 30.53 -8.13 10.66
C LEU A 56 29.38 -8.88 11.35
N SER A 57 28.19 -8.94 10.74
CA SER A 57 27.08 -9.74 11.28
C SER A 57 27.39 -11.23 11.27
N LEU A 58 28.09 -11.71 10.23
CA LEU A 58 28.61 -13.09 10.12
C LEU A 58 29.70 -13.41 11.15
N GLU A 59 30.26 -12.39 11.80
CA GLU A 59 31.29 -12.52 12.83
C GLU A 59 30.70 -12.36 14.24
N GLY A 60 29.37 -12.20 14.37
CA GLY A 60 28.71 -12.04 15.67
C GLY A 60 28.80 -10.63 16.25
N ILE A 61 28.92 -9.62 15.39
CA ILE A 61 28.86 -8.19 15.76
C ILE A 61 27.62 -7.57 15.10
N SER A 62 26.71 -7.04 15.92
CA SER A 62 25.45 -6.44 15.49
C SER A 62 25.42 -4.94 15.71
N PHE A 63 24.65 -4.25 14.87
CA PHE A 63 24.50 -2.81 14.89
C PHE A 63 23.05 -2.40 15.03
N THR A 64 22.77 -1.47 15.95
CA THR A 64 21.50 -0.74 16.02
C THR A 64 21.75 0.69 15.56
N TYR A 65 21.04 1.13 14.52
CA TYR A 65 21.16 2.49 14.00
C TYR A 65 20.25 3.47 14.75
N THR A 66 20.75 4.68 14.95
CA THR A 66 19.93 5.86 15.26
C THR A 66 20.55 7.10 14.64
N SER A 67 19.72 8.05 14.20
CA SER A 67 20.16 9.41 13.85
C SER A 67 19.80 10.45 14.90
N ASN A 68 19.20 10.04 16.03
CA ASN A 68 18.72 10.92 17.08
C ASN A 68 19.71 11.01 18.26
N PRO A 69 20.33 12.17 18.52
CA PRO A 69 21.22 12.36 19.67
C PRO A 69 20.56 12.12 21.04
N ASP A 70 19.23 12.18 21.14
CA ASP A 70 18.52 11.89 22.41
C ASP A 70 18.67 10.42 22.85
N ASP A 71 19.08 9.53 21.95
CA ASP A 71 19.44 8.15 22.28
C ASP A 71 20.76 8.03 23.04
N LEU A 72 21.53 9.14 23.17
CA LEU A 72 22.66 9.27 24.09
C LEU A 72 22.15 9.52 25.53
N ASN A 73 21.47 8.53 26.09
CA ASN A 73 21.03 8.54 27.48
C ASN A 73 21.44 7.24 28.17
N ALA A 74 21.55 7.26 29.50
CA ALA A 74 22.09 6.14 30.27
C ALA A 74 21.27 4.84 30.09
N GLU A 75 19.94 4.94 30.08
CA GLU A 75 19.05 3.79 29.93
C GLU A 75 19.25 3.09 28.59
N ASN A 76 19.39 3.85 27.51
CA ASN A 76 19.60 3.30 26.19
C ASN A 76 21.04 2.77 26.01
N LEU A 77 22.05 3.56 26.41
CA LEU A 77 23.45 3.17 26.28
C LEU A 77 23.80 1.90 27.06
N ASP A 78 23.22 1.68 28.25
CA ASP A 78 23.48 0.50 29.07
C ASP A 78 23.12 -0.84 28.39
N LYS A 79 22.36 -0.79 27.29
CA LYS A 79 22.00 -1.96 26.47
C LYS A 79 23.15 -2.46 25.58
N TYR A 80 24.15 -1.63 25.30
CA TYR A 80 25.18 -1.86 24.28
C TYR A 80 26.56 -2.15 24.87
N ASP A 81 27.44 -2.78 24.07
CA ASP A 81 28.86 -2.95 24.38
C ASP A 81 29.70 -1.76 23.97
N ALA A 82 29.33 -1.14 22.85
CA ALA A 82 30.00 0.04 22.34
C ALA A 82 29.04 1.03 21.70
N LEU A 83 29.49 2.28 21.65
CA LEU A 83 28.92 3.34 20.85
C LEU A 83 29.87 3.66 19.70
N MET A 84 29.38 3.58 18.48
CA MET A 84 30.03 4.07 17.28
C MET A 84 29.36 5.37 16.83
N ILE A 85 30.17 6.38 16.48
CA ILE A 85 29.65 7.65 15.93
C ILE A 85 30.22 7.82 14.53
N TYR A 86 29.33 8.09 13.58
CA TYR A 86 29.65 8.55 12.24
C TYR A 86 28.61 9.59 11.84
N ALA A 87 28.85 10.84 12.24
CA ALA A 87 27.90 11.94 12.11
C ALA A 87 28.64 13.29 12.16
N ASN A 88 27.91 14.37 11.87
CA ASN A 88 28.35 15.76 11.99
C ASN A 88 27.43 16.56 12.94
N HIS A 89 27.02 15.98 14.07
CA HIS A 89 26.16 16.68 15.04
C HIS A 89 26.91 17.85 15.67
N ASP A 90 26.36 19.06 15.59
CA ASP A 90 27.11 20.26 16.02
C ASP A 90 27.26 20.38 17.53
N SER A 91 26.22 20.00 18.27
CA SER A 91 26.13 20.23 19.71
C SER A 91 25.62 19.01 20.46
N ILE A 92 26.08 18.87 21.71
CA ILE A 92 25.60 17.89 22.69
C ILE A 92 25.05 18.62 23.91
N THR A 93 23.97 18.10 24.49
CA THR A 93 23.44 18.61 25.77
C THR A 93 24.26 18.09 26.95
N ALA A 94 24.17 18.76 28.11
CA ALA A 94 24.92 18.36 29.30
C ALA A 94 24.54 16.94 29.79
N SER A 95 23.28 16.54 29.68
CA SER A 95 22.81 15.20 30.04
C SER A 95 23.36 14.14 29.08
N GLN A 96 23.32 14.40 27.77
CA GLN A 96 23.89 13.51 26.75
C GLN A 96 25.41 13.38 26.91
N GLU A 97 26.13 14.48 27.13
CA GLU A 97 27.58 14.47 27.39
C GLU A 97 27.90 13.61 28.62
N THR A 98 27.15 13.80 29.71
CA THR A 98 27.34 13.03 30.94
C THR A 98 27.07 11.54 30.72
N ALA A 99 26.02 11.19 29.98
CA ALA A 99 25.68 9.81 29.67
C ALA A 99 26.77 9.13 28.82
N LEU A 100 27.24 9.81 27.78
CA LEU A 100 28.34 9.36 26.91
C LEU A 100 29.62 9.10 27.71
N LEU A 101 30.11 10.11 28.45
CA LEU A 101 31.34 9.98 29.22
C LEU A 101 31.23 8.88 30.27
N SER A 102 30.11 8.82 31.00
CA SER A 102 29.86 7.77 32.01
C SER A 102 29.82 6.38 31.40
N PHE A 103 29.27 6.22 30.19
CA PHE A 103 29.23 4.94 29.48
C PHE A 103 30.66 4.43 29.23
N VAL A 104 31.54 5.28 28.71
CA VAL A 104 32.94 4.92 28.46
C VAL A 104 33.71 4.70 29.78
N GLU A 105 33.58 5.60 30.75
CA GLU A 105 34.27 5.48 32.05
C GLU A 105 33.98 4.16 32.78
N LYS A 106 32.76 3.63 32.62
CA LYS A 106 32.33 2.33 33.20
C LYS A 106 32.97 1.11 32.52
N GLY A 107 33.70 1.29 31.42
CA GLY A 107 34.38 0.20 30.71
C GLY A 107 33.75 -0.20 29.38
N ARG A 108 32.88 0.63 28.80
CA ARG A 108 32.26 0.37 27.48
C ARG A 108 33.10 0.96 26.36
N GLY A 109 32.95 0.41 25.16
CA GLY A 109 33.73 0.83 24.00
C GLY A 109 33.22 2.13 23.37
N PHE A 110 34.12 2.99 22.90
CA PHE A 110 33.78 4.17 22.13
C PHE A 110 34.56 4.19 20.81
N ILE A 111 33.83 4.31 19.70
CA ILE A 111 34.37 4.14 18.35
C ILE A 111 33.97 5.34 17.47
N PRO A 112 34.60 6.51 17.64
CA PRO A 112 34.43 7.62 16.72
C PRO A 112 35.11 7.30 15.37
N VAL A 113 34.38 7.47 14.27
CA VAL A 113 34.89 7.19 12.91
C VAL A 113 34.85 8.45 12.07
N HIS A 114 35.95 8.75 11.38
CA HIS A 114 36.07 9.79 10.38
C HIS A 114 35.59 11.17 10.88
N CYS A 115 34.42 11.59 10.40
CA CYS A 115 33.80 12.88 10.69
C CYS A 115 33.34 13.05 12.15
N ALA A 116 33.29 11.96 12.93
CA ALA A 116 32.98 12.03 14.35
C ALA A 116 33.97 12.89 15.17
N SER A 117 35.19 13.12 14.67
CA SER A 117 36.14 14.06 15.28
C SER A 117 35.72 15.54 15.13
N TRP A 118 34.67 15.82 14.36
CA TRP A 118 34.03 17.13 14.21
C TRP A 118 32.71 17.27 14.99
N CYS A 119 32.19 16.19 15.58
CA CYS A 119 30.97 16.24 16.40
C CYS A 119 31.13 17.10 17.66
N PHE A 120 29.99 17.61 18.15
CA PHE A 120 29.80 18.18 19.48
C PHE A 120 30.83 19.26 19.82
N ARG A 121 31.00 20.22 18.92
CA ARG A 121 32.04 21.27 19.00
C ARG A 121 31.90 22.17 20.22
N ASN A 122 30.73 22.17 20.85
CA ASN A 122 30.46 22.85 22.11
C ASN A 122 31.03 22.11 23.35
N SER A 123 31.59 20.92 23.20
CA SER A 123 32.12 20.09 24.28
C SER A 123 33.63 19.86 24.14
N GLN A 124 34.42 20.47 25.03
CA GLN A 124 35.86 20.17 25.12
C GLN A 124 36.09 18.74 25.65
N LYS A 125 35.23 18.25 26.56
CA LYS A 125 35.35 16.89 27.09
C LYS A 125 35.17 15.82 26.02
N TYR A 126 34.29 16.04 25.05
CA TYR A 126 34.13 15.15 23.91
C TYR A 126 35.40 15.12 23.04
N VAL A 127 35.98 16.29 22.75
CA VAL A 127 37.25 16.38 22.02
C VAL A 127 38.36 15.64 22.76
N ASP A 128 38.46 15.80 24.09
CA ASP A 128 39.44 15.12 24.92
C ASP A 128 39.24 13.59 24.96
N LEU A 129 37.97 13.14 24.88
CA LEU A 129 37.58 11.73 24.78
C LEU A 129 37.98 11.12 23.43
N VAL A 130 37.70 11.79 22.31
CA VAL A 130 38.11 11.34 20.96
C VAL A 130 39.64 11.33 20.83
N GLY A 131 40.32 12.29 21.46
CA GLY A 131 41.77 12.43 21.46
C GLY A 131 42.32 13.31 20.32
N GLY A 132 41.45 13.91 19.51
CA GLY A 132 41.79 14.85 18.45
C GLY A 132 40.53 15.47 17.85
N GLN A 133 40.68 16.65 17.23
CA GLN A 133 39.58 17.35 16.56
C GLN A 133 39.93 17.56 15.09
N PHE A 134 38.98 17.30 14.20
CA PHE A 134 39.14 17.63 12.78
C PHE A 134 39.47 19.13 12.60
N SER A 135 40.39 19.45 11.68
CA SER A 135 40.76 20.83 11.34
C SER A 135 40.54 21.16 9.87
N THR A 136 41.18 20.42 8.96
CA THR A 136 41.08 20.65 7.50
C THR A 136 41.24 19.32 6.76
N HIS A 137 40.89 19.29 5.47
CA HIS A 137 41.16 18.15 4.61
C HIS A 137 41.36 18.59 3.15
N LYS A 138 41.88 17.66 2.34
CA LYS A 138 41.66 17.59 0.90
C LYS A 138 41.07 16.21 0.58
N THR A 139 41.22 15.72 -0.64
CA THR A 139 40.89 14.34 -1.01
C THR A 139 42.04 13.74 -1.81
N ASP A 140 42.35 12.47 -1.58
CA ASP A 140 43.36 11.74 -2.34
C ASP A 140 43.21 10.22 -2.18
N THR A 141 43.88 9.44 -3.03
CA THR A 141 44.10 8.01 -2.82
C THR A 141 45.46 7.79 -2.17
N PHE A 142 45.46 7.24 -0.96
CA PHE A 142 46.69 7.02 -0.21
C PHE A 142 46.66 5.68 0.51
N THR A 143 47.82 5.26 1.03
CA THR A 143 47.99 4.12 1.91
C THR A 143 48.64 4.62 3.19
N THR A 144 48.06 4.32 4.34
CA THR A 144 48.66 4.67 5.64
C THR A 144 49.78 3.70 5.99
N GLN A 145 50.75 4.19 6.76
CA GLN A 145 51.80 3.36 7.33
C GLN A 145 51.36 2.83 8.69
N ILE A 146 51.48 1.51 8.89
CA ILE A 146 51.26 0.87 10.19
C ILE A 146 52.55 1.02 11.01
N ILE A 147 52.53 1.91 12.01
CA ILE A 147 53.71 2.20 12.85
C ILE A 147 53.79 1.29 14.08
N GLN A 148 52.69 0.65 14.47
CA GLN A 148 52.65 -0.36 15.54
C GLN A 148 52.15 -1.72 15.03
N PRO A 149 52.95 -2.49 14.27
CA PRO A 149 52.49 -3.74 13.64
C PRO A 149 52.18 -4.87 14.62
N ASN A 150 52.60 -4.76 15.88
CA ASN A 150 52.38 -5.77 16.92
C ASN A 150 51.20 -5.44 17.85
N HIS A 151 50.55 -4.28 17.69
CA HIS A 151 49.35 -3.96 18.46
C HIS A 151 48.19 -4.86 18.02
N VAL A 152 47.33 -5.28 18.94
CA VAL A 152 46.26 -6.26 18.67
C VAL A 152 45.22 -5.83 17.61
N ILE A 153 45.19 -4.54 17.25
CA ILE A 153 44.31 -3.95 16.20
C ILE A 153 44.96 -3.92 14.81
N THR A 154 46.29 -4.01 14.77
CA THR A 154 47.07 -3.90 13.52
C THR A 154 47.87 -5.18 13.26
N GLN A 155 47.84 -6.13 14.19
CA GLN A 155 48.49 -7.42 14.06
C GLN A 155 47.85 -8.20 12.92
N GLY A 156 48.63 -8.47 11.88
CA GLY A 156 48.16 -9.18 10.68
C GLY A 156 47.38 -8.30 9.70
N LEU A 157 47.06 -7.05 10.05
CA LEU A 157 46.46 -6.09 9.14
C LEU A 157 47.45 -5.73 8.03
N LYS A 158 47.03 -5.89 6.78
CA LYS A 158 47.81 -5.45 5.62
C LYS A 158 47.49 -3.98 5.34
N PRO A 159 48.48 -3.13 5.02
CA PRO A 159 48.21 -1.80 4.52
C PRO A 159 47.29 -1.87 3.30
N PHE A 160 46.28 -1.01 3.26
CA PHE A 160 45.33 -0.92 2.17
C PHE A 160 45.20 0.52 1.68
N SER A 161 44.91 0.67 0.39
CA SER A 161 44.67 1.97 -0.22
C SER A 161 43.19 2.20 -0.45
N THR A 162 42.76 3.44 -0.25
CA THR A 162 41.42 3.90 -0.58
C THR A 162 41.48 5.38 -0.93
N TRP A 163 40.50 5.84 -1.70
CA TRP A 163 40.27 7.27 -1.88
C TRP A 163 39.47 7.76 -0.67
N ASP A 164 39.96 8.80 0.00
CA ASP A 164 39.37 9.33 1.23
C ASP A 164 39.68 10.83 1.38
N GLU A 165 39.07 11.48 2.37
CA GLU A 165 39.44 12.85 2.75
C GLU A 165 40.74 12.84 3.55
N THR A 166 41.73 13.61 3.12
CA THR A 166 43.05 13.69 3.74
C THR A 166 43.05 14.59 4.98
N TYR A 167 42.37 14.12 6.04
CA TYR A 167 42.19 14.85 7.29
C TYR A 167 43.51 15.31 7.90
N VAL A 168 43.48 16.50 8.49
CA VAL A 168 44.48 17.05 9.40
C VAL A 168 43.78 17.39 10.70
N HIS A 169 44.35 16.94 11.82
CA HIS A 169 43.77 17.11 13.14
C HIS A 169 44.45 18.22 13.93
N ALA A 170 43.66 18.93 14.73
CA ALA A 170 44.10 19.85 15.77
C ALA A 170 43.76 19.29 17.16
N LYS A 171 44.29 19.92 18.21
CA LYS A 171 44.03 19.56 19.62
C LYS A 171 44.27 18.06 19.92
N LEU A 172 45.31 17.48 19.32
CA LEU A 172 45.71 16.12 19.61
C LEU A 172 46.05 15.99 21.10
N ALA A 173 45.40 15.03 21.76
CA ALA A 173 45.65 14.77 23.17
C ALA A 173 47.01 14.05 23.32
N SER A 174 47.74 14.37 24.39
CA SER A 174 49.10 13.85 24.61
C SER A 174 49.16 12.35 24.95
N ASP A 175 48.01 11.75 25.27
CA ASP A 175 47.81 10.39 25.74
C ASP A 175 47.17 9.47 24.68
N ILE A 176 47.11 9.90 23.42
CA ILE A 176 46.76 9.00 22.31
C ILE A 176 47.93 8.07 21.99
N ASN A 177 47.62 6.83 21.65
CA ASN A 177 48.56 5.85 21.14
C ASN A 177 48.33 5.65 19.63
N VAL A 178 49.19 6.27 18.81
CA VAL A 178 49.05 6.24 17.34
C VAL A 178 49.48 4.88 16.80
N LEU A 179 48.59 4.25 16.02
CA LEU A 179 48.80 2.94 15.41
C LEU A 179 49.17 3.04 13.93
N MET A 180 48.59 4.03 13.24
CA MET A 180 48.77 4.25 11.80
C MET A 180 48.90 5.75 11.50
N GLU A 181 49.74 6.09 10.53
CA GLU A 181 49.98 7.47 10.09
C GLU A 181 49.81 7.62 8.58
N ARG A 182 49.36 8.80 8.14
CA ARG A 182 49.43 9.22 6.74
C ARG A 182 50.66 10.11 6.57
N VAL A 183 51.57 9.70 5.69
CA VAL A 183 52.87 10.35 5.51
C VAL A 183 52.87 11.17 4.22
N GLU A 184 53.14 12.47 4.33
CA GLU A 184 53.25 13.42 3.21
C GLU A 184 54.56 14.23 3.31
N GLY A 185 55.62 13.75 2.66
CA GLY A 185 56.95 14.34 2.82
C GLY A 185 57.44 14.18 4.27
N ASP A 186 57.71 15.30 4.95
CA ASP A 186 58.11 15.33 6.36
C ASP A 186 56.91 15.40 7.33
N HIS A 187 55.67 15.51 6.82
CA HIS A 187 54.46 15.56 7.65
C HIS A 187 53.95 14.14 7.94
N HIS A 188 53.81 13.81 9.22
CA HIS A 188 53.29 12.54 9.73
C HIS A 188 51.98 12.79 10.45
N GLU A 189 50.86 12.57 9.76
CA GLU A 189 49.53 12.81 10.31
C GLU A 189 49.03 11.56 11.04
N PRO A 190 48.68 11.61 12.34
CA PRO A 190 48.01 10.52 13.02
C PRO A 190 46.70 10.16 12.33
N TRP A 191 46.53 8.89 11.98
CA TRP A 191 45.39 8.44 11.18
C TRP A 191 44.47 7.48 11.92
N THR A 192 45.05 6.60 12.72
CA THR A 192 44.32 5.67 13.57
C THR A 192 45.04 5.57 14.90
N TRP A 193 44.31 5.73 15.99
CA TRP A 193 44.86 5.71 17.34
C TRP A 193 43.90 5.10 18.33
N VAL A 194 44.45 4.76 19.48
CA VAL A 194 43.70 4.29 20.63
C VAL A 194 44.00 5.14 21.87
N LYS A 195 43.06 5.17 22.80
CA LYS A 195 43.20 5.84 24.10
C LYS A 195 42.40 5.06 25.16
N GLU A 196 42.82 5.15 26.41
CA GLU A 196 42.02 4.72 27.56
C GLU A 196 41.30 5.91 28.20
N PHE A 197 40.05 5.71 28.64
CA PHE A 197 39.27 6.73 29.34
C PHE A 197 38.49 6.11 30.49
N GLY A 198 38.89 6.40 31.73
CA GLY A 198 38.40 5.67 32.90
C GLY A 198 38.75 4.19 32.80
N LYS A 199 37.75 3.31 32.78
CA LYS A 199 37.93 1.86 32.50
C LYS A 199 37.69 1.49 31.04
N GLY A 200 37.22 2.44 30.22
CA GLY A 200 36.85 2.22 28.83
C GLY A 200 38.01 2.43 27.87
N ARG A 201 37.76 2.04 26.62
CA ARG A 201 38.72 2.06 25.52
C ARG A 201 38.12 2.80 24.34
N VAL A 202 38.89 3.73 23.78
CA VAL A 202 38.53 4.57 22.63
C VAL A 202 39.36 4.16 21.43
N PHE A 203 38.71 3.80 20.33
CA PHE A 203 39.34 3.50 19.05
C PHE A 203 38.87 4.52 18.01
N TYR A 204 39.79 5.33 17.48
CA TYR A 204 39.49 6.29 16.42
C TYR A 204 40.24 5.92 15.13
N THR A 205 39.55 6.09 14.01
CA THR A 205 40.18 6.10 12.69
C THR A 205 39.63 7.24 11.83
N ALA A 206 40.51 7.94 11.12
CA ALA A 206 40.14 8.99 10.18
C ALA A 206 39.65 8.43 8.82
N TYR A 207 39.75 7.12 8.58
CA TYR A 207 39.14 6.48 7.42
C TYR A 207 37.61 6.52 7.49
N GLY A 208 36.94 6.76 6.36
CA GLY A 208 35.50 6.52 6.25
C GLY A 208 34.68 7.57 5.49
N HIS A 209 35.27 8.33 4.56
CA HIS A 209 34.50 9.37 3.86
C HIS A 209 33.32 8.83 3.06
N ASP A 210 33.51 7.77 2.26
CA ASP A 210 32.46 7.22 1.39
C ASP A 210 32.54 5.69 1.21
N GLU A 211 31.61 5.15 0.41
CA GLU A 211 31.47 3.73 0.12
C GLU A 211 32.76 3.04 -0.34
N LYS A 212 33.74 3.74 -0.93
CA LYS A 212 35.01 3.13 -1.36
C LYS A 212 35.82 2.64 -0.17
N THR A 213 35.85 3.42 0.91
CA THR A 213 36.47 3.03 2.17
C THR A 213 35.60 2.02 2.90
N TRP A 214 34.28 2.25 2.97
CA TRP A 214 33.34 1.37 3.68
C TRP A 214 33.15 -0.01 3.03
N ASN A 215 33.51 -0.19 1.75
CA ASN A 215 33.57 -1.49 1.08
C ASN A 215 34.97 -2.14 1.09
N ASN A 216 35.97 -1.49 1.67
CA ASN A 216 37.34 -2.00 1.62
C ASN A 216 37.54 -3.14 2.64
N PRO A 217 37.98 -4.35 2.23
CA PRO A 217 38.21 -5.45 3.16
C PRO A 217 39.23 -5.15 4.26
N GLY A 218 40.24 -4.33 3.96
CA GLY A 218 41.20 -3.87 4.97
C GLY A 218 40.56 -2.93 6.00
N PHE A 219 39.60 -2.12 5.58
CA PHE A 219 38.81 -1.29 6.50
C PHE A 219 37.87 -2.14 7.35
N HIS A 220 37.23 -3.17 6.79
CA HIS A 220 36.40 -4.11 7.57
C HIS A 220 37.21 -4.83 8.65
N GLU A 221 38.41 -5.31 8.32
CA GLU A 221 39.30 -5.96 9.30
C GLU A 221 39.76 -4.97 10.38
N LEU A 222 40.15 -3.75 9.99
CA LEU A 222 40.51 -2.69 10.94
C LEU A 222 39.35 -2.38 11.90
N MET A 223 38.13 -2.23 11.37
CA MET A 223 36.95 -1.96 12.19
C MET A 223 36.61 -3.13 13.11
N LYS A 224 36.66 -4.38 12.63
CA LYS A 224 36.46 -5.59 13.45
C LYS A 224 37.43 -5.61 14.62
N GLN A 225 38.74 -5.48 14.36
CA GLN A 225 39.75 -5.54 15.41
C GLN A 225 39.66 -4.34 16.38
N GLY A 226 39.35 -3.15 15.85
CA GLY A 226 39.11 -1.95 16.64
C GLY A 226 37.92 -2.08 17.59
N ILE A 227 36.78 -2.58 17.11
CA ILE A 227 35.59 -2.86 17.91
C ILE A 227 35.92 -3.86 19.02
N LEU A 228 36.52 -5.01 18.67
CA LEU A 228 36.84 -6.07 19.63
C LEU A 228 37.84 -5.63 20.70
N TRP A 229 38.74 -4.69 20.38
CA TRP A 229 39.62 -4.09 21.37
C TRP A 229 38.87 -3.11 22.27
N ALA A 230 38.01 -2.26 21.69
CA ALA A 230 37.29 -1.19 22.38
C ALA A 230 36.25 -1.71 23.39
N VAL A 231 35.56 -2.81 23.09
CA VAL A 231 34.54 -3.39 24.00
C VAL A 231 35.12 -3.98 25.29
N GLY A 232 36.46 -4.09 25.39
CA GLY A 232 37.14 -4.62 26.56
C GLY A 232 37.17 -6.15 26.63
N ASP A 233 38.02 -6.67 27.52
CA ASP A 233 38.39 -8.09 27.51
C ASP A 233 37.23 -9.02 27.91
N VAL A 234 36.33 -8.56 28.79
CA VAL A 234 35.16 -9.36 29.23
C VAL A 234 34.18 -9.57 28.09
N ALA A 235 33.82 -8.52 27.35
CA ALA A 235 32.90 -8.63 26.22
C ALA A 235 33.56 -9.44 25.08
N LYS A 236 34.84 -9.18 24.80
CA LYS A 236 35.61 -9.95 23.82
C LYS A 236 35.67 -11.44 24.15
N GLN A 237 35.89 -11.84 25.41
CA GLN A 237 35.92 -13.25 25.80
C GLN A 237 34.56 -13.94 25.63
N LYS A 238 33.45 -13.24 25.92
CA LYS A 238 32.10 -13.75 25.64
C LYS A 238 31.90 -13.92 24.14
N TRP A 239 32.32 -12.94 23.35
CA TRP A 239 32.29 -13.00 21.88
C TRP A 239 33.13 -14.15 21.32
N GLU A 240 34.33 -14.41 21.82
CA GLU A 240 35.16 -15.55 21.40
C GLU A 240 34.50 -16.91 21.69
N THR A 241 33.63 -16.96 22.70
CA THR A 241 32.84 -18.17 23.02
C THR A 241 31.64 -18.30 22.10
N TYR A 242 30.99 -17.17 21.78
CA TYR A 242 29.86 -17.10 20.87
C TYR A 242 30.28 -17.38 19.41
N SER A 243 31.37 -16.78 18.93
CA SER A 243 31.83 -16.88 17.55
C SER A 243 32.21 -18.31 17.15
N LYS A 244 32.68 -19.12 18.11
CA LYS A 244 32.92 -20.56 17.90
C LYS A 244 31.65 -21.38 17.65
N GLN A 245 30.48 -20.83 17.95
CA GLN A 245 29.18 -21.46 17.72
C GLN A 245 28.51 -20.99 16.43
N LEU A 246 29.08 -19.99 15.75
CA LEU A 246 28.56 -19.53 14.47
C LEU A 246 28.73 -20.62 13.41
N PRO A 247 27.73 -20.83 12.54
CA PRO A 247 27.82 -21.81 11.48
C PRO A 247 28.89 -21.42 10.45
N THR A 248 29.56 -22.40 9.87
CA THR A 248 30.41 -22.18 8.69
C THR A 248 29.54 -22.28 7.45
N LEU A 249 29.40 -21.19 6.70
CA LEU A 249 28.64 -21.17 5.46
C LEU A 249 29.35 -21.97 4.37
N VAL A 250 28.66 -22.95 3.79
CA VAL A 250 29.20 -23.81 2.72
C VAL A 250 28.63 -23.34 1.38
N TYR A 251 29.53 -23.09 0.43
CA TYR A 251 29.20 -22.59 -0.90
C TYR A 251 29.65 -23.54 -2.00
N ARG A 252 28.73 -23.86 -2.92
CA ARG A 252 28.98 -24.68 -4.10
C ARG A 252 28.45 -24.03 -5.37
N ASP A 253 28.97 -24.46 -6.51
CA ASP A 253 28.47 -24.01 -7.80
C ASP A 253 27.15 -24.73 -8.09
N ALA A 254 26.17 -24.00 -8.65
CA ALA A 254 24.92 -24.56 -9.13
C ALA A 254 24.43 -23.79 -10.35
N GLU A 255 23.73 -24.47 -11.25
CA GLU A 255 23.11 -23.84 -12.42
C GLU A 255 21.80 -23.15 -12.04
N GLY A 256 21.40 -22.15 -12.82
CA GLY A 256 20.13 -21.45 -12.64
C GLY A 256 20.08 -20.45 -11.50
N ILE A 257 21.22 -20.08 -10.89
CA ILE A 257 21.25 -18.99 -9.90
C ILE A 257 21.11 -17.64 -10.62
N PRO A 258 20.07 -16.84 -10.35
CA PRO A 258 19.93 -15.53 -11.00
C PRO A 258 20.99 -14.54 -10.53
N ASN A 259 21.50 -13.73 -11.45
CA ASN A 259 22.49 -12.67 -11.20
C ASN A 259 22.03 -11.32 -11.76
N TYR A 260 20.87 -10.85 -11.32
CA TYR A 260 20.28 -9.57 -11.76
C TYR A 260 21.16 -8.35 -11.44
N GLU A 261 21.89 -8.41 -10.32
CA GLU A 261 22.82 -7.37 -9.88
C GLU A 261 24.17 -7.40 -10.61
N LYS A 262 24.39 -8.37 -11.51
CA LYS A 262 25.63 -8.54 -12.29
C LYS A 262 26.89 -8.63 -11.40
N ARG A 263 26.78 -9.32 -10.27
CA ARG A 263 27.88 -9.57 -9.35
C ARG A 263 29.02 -10.32 -10.05
N ASN A 264 30.26 -9.95 -9.73
CA ASN A 264 31.48 -10.58 -10.25
C ASN A 264 32.46 -10.89 -9.10
N PRO A 265 32.76 -12.18 -8.81
CA PRO A 265 32.21 -13.37 -9.45
C PRO A 265 30.68 -13.50 -9.22
N GLY A 266 30.02 -14.29 -10.07
CA GLY A 266 28.58 -14.54 -9.95
C GLY A 266 28.22 -15.23 -8.63
N PRO A 267 26.95 -15.14 -8.18
CA PRO A 267 26.50 -15.78 -6.96
C PRO A 267 26.71 -17.30 -6.97
N ARG A 268 26.99 -17.87 -5.81
CA ARG A 268 27.11 -19.33 -5.59
C ARG A 268 25.96 -19.81 -4.71
N TYR A 269 25.71 -21.11 -4.69
CA TYR A 269 24.67 -21.70 -3.87
C TYR A 269 25.18 -21.92 -2.44
N GLN A 270 24.56 -21.25 -1.48
CA GLN A 270 24.75 -21.52 -0.05
C GLN A 270 23.90 -22.73 0.31
N ASP A 271 24.48 -23.76 0.93
CA ASP A 271 23.68 -24.85 1.49
C ASP A 271 22.77 -24.34 2.63
N PRO A 272 21.57 -24.94 2.83
CA PRO A 272 20.64 -24.51 3.87
C PRO A 272 21.24 -24.79 5.26
N LEU A 273 20.89 -23.93 6.22
CA LEU A 273 21.29 -24.09 7.63
C LEU A 273 20.18 -24.75 8.43
N THR A 274 20.53 -25.38 9.56
CA THR A 274 19.52 -25.77 10.56
C THR A 274 18.85 -24.53 11.17
N PRO A 275 17.64 -24.66 11.78
CA PRO A 275 17.00 -23.54 12.47
C PRO A 275 17.90 -22.90 13.53
N GLU A 276 18.62 -23.68 14.33
CA GLU A 276 19.51 -23.18 15.37
C GLU A 276 20.72 -22.42 14.81
N GLU A 277 21.25 -22.85 13.67
CA GLU A 277 22.37 -22.19 12.99
C GLU A 277 21.93 -20.85 12.37
N SER A 278 20.80 -20.83 11.65
CA SER A 278 20.25 -19.61 11.06
C SER A 278 19.83 -18.60 12.14
N ALA A 279 19.26 -19.05 13.26
CA ALA A 279 18.92 -18.18 14.39
C ALA A 279 20.12 -17.37 14.92
N ARG A 280 21.35 -17.91 14.85
CA ARG A 280 22.57 -17.20 15.27
C ARG A 280 23.01 -16.11 14.27
N LEU A 281 22.54 -16.20 13.03
CA LEU A 281 22.79 -15.24 11.96
C LEU A 281 21.64 -14.25 11.76
N ILE A 282 20.54 -14.41 12.51
CA ILE A 282 19.44 -13.45 12.54
C ILE A 282 19.69 -12.41 13.65
N GLN A 283 19.44 -11.15 13.31
CA GLN A 283 19.44 -10.03 14.24
C GLN A 283 18.00 -9.58 14.54
N VAL A 284 17.71 -9.36 15.82
CA VAL A 284 16.52 -8.66 16.33
C VAL A 284 16.96 -7.46 17.17
N PRO A 285 16.12 -6.43 17.39
CA PRO A 285 16.49 -5.28 18.20
C PRO A 285 16.96 -5.66 19.61
N VAL A 286 17.92 -4.91 20.15
CA VAL A 286 18.38 -5.11 21.54
C VAL A 286 17.20 -4.92 22.50
N GLY A 287 17.05 -5.85 23.45
CA GLY A 287 15.87 -5.92 24.32
C GLY A 287 14.85 -6.97 23.88
N PHE A 288 15.08 -7.64 22.74
CA PHE A 288 14.26 -8.73 22.23
C PHE A 288 15.06 -10.03 22.13
N ASP A 289 14.36 -11.15 22.21
CA ASP A 289 14.85 -12.50 21.95
C ASP A 289 14.15 -13.06 20.69
N LEU A 290 14.86 -13.91 19.94
CA LEU A 290 14.27 -14.71 18.87
C LEU A 290 14.02 -16.13 19.41
N GLU A 291 12.78 -16.60 19.34
CA GLU A 291 12.36 -17.93 19.78
C GLU A 291 11.79 -18.72 18.59
N LEU A 292 12.26 -19.94 18.37
CA LEU A 292 11.69 -20.83 17.36
C LEU A 292 10.42 -21.49 17.91
N PHE A 293 9.30 -21.37 17.19
CA PHE A 293 8.05 -22.03 17.55
C PHE A 293 7.86 -23.35 16.78
N ALA A 294 8.02 -23.33 15.46
CA ALA A 294 7.91 -24.51 14.59
C ALA A 294 8.86 -24.40 13.40
N ALA A 295 9.30 -25.53 12.87
CA ALA A 295 10.19 -25.62 11.71
C ALA A 295 9.97 -26.91 10.91
N GLU A 296 10.69 -27.04 9.82
CA GLU A 296 10.85 -28.29 9.08
C GLU A 296 11.28 -29.47 9.97
N PRO A 297 10.81 -30.72 9.71
CA PRO A 297 9.90 -31.12 8.64
C PRO A 297 8.41 -30.90 8.96
N ASN A 298 8.07 -30.38 10.14
CA ASN A 298 6.67 -30.26 10.58
C ASN A 298 5.93 -29.11 9.88
N ILE A 299 6.65 -28.04 9.53
CA ILE A 299 6.19 -26.92 8.72
C ILE A 299 7.19 -26.69 7.59
N ILE A 300 6.71 -26.50 6.37
CA ILE A 300 7.52 -26.20 5.17
C ILE A 300 6.83 -25.10 4.36
N ASN A 301 7.54 -24.18 3.70
CA ASN A 301 6.94 -23.14 2.85
C ASN A 301 5.65 -22.47 3.42
N PRO A 302 5.67 -21.92 4.66
CA PRO A 302 4.49 -21.29 5.23
C PRO A 302 4.14 -19.98 4.50
N ILE A 303 2.88 -19.81 4.07
CA ILE A 303 2.41 -18.59 3.38
C ILE A 303 1.73 -17.60 4.32
N ALA A 304 0.80 -18.10 5.14
CA ALA A 304 -0.08 -17.29 5.96
C ALA A 304 -0.38 -18.02 7.27
N MET A 305 -0.55 -17.24 8.35
CA MET A 305 -0.91 -17.77 9.66
C MET A 305 -2.10 -17.02 10.26
N GLU A 306 -2.89 -17.64 11.13
CA GLU A 306 -3.88 -16.96 12.00
C GLU A 306 -4.03 -17.72 13.32
N TRP A 307 -4.75 -17.16 14.28
CA TRP A 307 -5.06 -17.83 15.55
C TRP A 307 -6.56 -18.01 15.76
N ASP A 308 -6.95 -19.16 16.29
CA ASP A 308 -8.34 -19.42 16.69
C ASP A 308 -8.65 -18.85 18.08
N GLU A 309 -9.92 -18.93 18.50
CA GLU A 309 -10.36 -18.46 19.82
C GLU A 309 -9.77 -19.21 21.02
N LYS A 310 -9.01 -20.29 20.79
CA LYS A 310 -8.22 -21.00 21.81
C LYS A 310 -6.76 -20.53 21.85
N GLY A 311 -6.37 -19.62 20.95
CA GLY A 311 -5.01 -19.11 20.83
C GLY A 311 -4.05 -20.06 20.09
N ARG A 312 -4.56 -21.07 19.38
CA ARG A 312 -3.72 -22.03 18.62
C ARG A 312 -3.32 -21.43 17.28
N LEU A 313 -2.10 -21.71 16.84
CA LEU A 313 -1.59 -21.21 15.56
C LEU A 313 -2.12 -22.09 14.41
N TRP A 314 -2.69 -21.46 13.38
CA TRP A 314 -3.09 -22.10 12.13
C TRP A 314 -2.18 -21.60 11.02
N VAL A 315 -1.57 -22.49 10.24
CA VAL A 315 -0.62 -22.15 9.18
C VAL A 315 -1.06 -22.77 7.86
N ILE A 316 -1.12 -21.96 6.81
CA ILE A 316 -1.16 -22.43 5.43
C ILE A 316 0.24 -22.87 5.02
N GLU A 317 0.31 -24.09 4.53
CA GLU A 317 1.50 -24.71 4.00
C GLU A 317 1.35 -24.99 2.50
N THR A 318 2.33 -24.58 1.68
CA THR A 318 2.29 -24.82 0.23
C THR A 318 3.43 -25.69 -0.29
N VAL A 319 3.08 -26.65 -1.13
CA VAL A 319 3.99 -27.45 -1.96
C VAL A 319 3.75 -27.21 -3.45
N ASP A 320 2.58 -26.69 -3.81
CA ASP A 320 2.16 -26.44 -5.19
C ASP A 320 2.71 -25.11 -5.74
N TYR A 321 2.84 -24.09 -4.89
CA TYR A 321 3.35 -22.78 -5.29
C TYR A 321 4.78 -22.84 -5.86
N PRO A 322 5.13 -22.02 -6.86
CA PRO A 322 4.26 -21.11 -7.62
C PRO A 322 3.64 -21.73 -8.88
N ASN A 323 4.16 -22.85 -9.40
CA ASN A 323 3.90 -23.27 -10.78
C ASN A 323 2.89 -24.42 -10.94
N THR A 324 2.43 -25.05 -9.86
CA THR A 324 1.45 -26.15 -9.91
C THR A 324 0.02 -25.59 -9.87
N VAL A 325 -0.33 -24.77 -10.87
CA VAL A 325 -1.63 -24.09 -10.93
C VAL A 325 -2.70 -25.01 -11.52
N LEU A 326 -3.80 -25.19 -10.78
CA LEU A 326 -4.94 -26.01 -11.18
C LEU A 326 -6.14 -25.14 -11.60
N GLU A 327 -6.13 -24.68 -12.86
CA GLU A 327 -7.20 -23.84 -13.43
C GLU A 327 -8.53 -24.61 -13.58
N ASP A 328 -8.45 -25.93 -13.72
CA ASP A 328 -9.60 -26.83 -13.87
C ASP A 328 -10.34 -27.11 -12.55
N LYS A 329 -9.92 -26.46 -11.45
CA LYS A 329 -10.50 -26.56 -10.10
C LYS A 329 -10.36 -27.97 -9.51
N SER A 330 -9.37 -28.73 -9.97
CA SER A 330 -8.98 -30.00 -9.35
C SER A 330 -8.32 -29.79 -7.98
N GLU A 331 -8.18 -30.88 -7.23
CA GLU A 331 -7.57 -30.88 -5.90
C GLU A 331 -6.04 -30.70 -6.00
N GLY A 332 -5.49 -29.75 -5.25
CA GLY A 332 -4.04 -29.62 -5.05
C GLY A 332 -3.53 -30.47 -3.89
N ASP A 333 -2.32 -30.19 -3.42
CA ASP A 333 -1.64 -30.89 -2.33
C ASP A 333 -1.32 -29.98 -1.12
N ASP A 334 -1.71 -28.71 -1.19
CA ASP A 334 -1.54 -27.74 -0.11
C ASP A 334 -2.51 -27.98 1.06
N ARG A 335 -2.14 -27.47 2.24
CA ARG A 335 -2.82 -27.81 3.51
C ARG A 335 -2.83 -26.68 4.52
N ILE A 336 -3.78 -26.75 5.46
CA ILE A 336 -3.86 -25.93 6.66
C ILE A 336 -3.54 -26.82 7.86
N LYS A 337 -2.55 -26.43 8.67
CA LYS A 337 -2.13 -27.13 9.88
C LYS A 337 -2.39 -26.30 11.12
N ILE A 338 -2.91 -26.93 12.18
CA ILE A 338 -2.97 -26.39 13.53
C ILE A 338 -1.69 -26.82 14.26
N CYS A 339 -0.96 -25.85 14.81
CA CYS A 339 0.28 -26.03 15.56
C CYS A 339 0.02 -25.67 17.02
N GLU A 340 0.25 -26.62 17.92
CA GLU A 340 -0.03 -26.50 19.35
C GLU A 340 1.23 -26.75 20.18
N ASP A 341 1.44 -25.88 21.17
CA ASP A 341 2.36 -26.08 22.30
C ASP A 341 1.53 -26.68 23.45
N THR A 342 1.66 -27.99 23.67
CA THR A 342 0.85 -28.73 24.65
C THR A 342 1.50 -28.85 26.01
N ASP A 343 2.80 -28.58 26.12
CA ASP A 343 3.56 -28.62 27.38
C ASP A 343 3.95 -27.23 27.95
N GLY A 344 3.76 -26.18 27.16
CA GLY A 344 3.96 -24.78 27.53
C GLY A 344 5.41 -24.31 27.47
N ASP A 345 6.29 -25.01 26.74
CA ASP A 345 7.72 -24.65 26.61
C ASP A 345 7.98 -23.54 25.57
N GLY A 346 6.96 -23.10 24.85
CA GLY A 346 7.04 -22.08 23.81
C GLY A 346 7.29 -22.62 22.40
N LYS A 347 7.22 -23.95 22.20
CA LYS A 347 7.40 -24.63 20.91
C LYS A 347 6.19 -25.51 20.58
N ALA A 348 5.88 -25.66 19.30
CA ALA A 348 4.86 -26.59 18.86
C ALA A 348 5.36 -28.03 18.96
N ASP A 349 4.60 -28.87 19.66
CA ASP A 349 4.84 -30.32 19.79
C ASP A 349 3.73 -31.18 19.13
N LYS A 350 2.58 -30.56 18.81
CA LYS A 350 1.46 -31.23 18.14
C LYS A 350 1.05 -30.48 16.87
N PHE A 351 0.86 -31.25 15.80
CA PHE A 351 0.49 -30.76 14.47
C PHE A 351 -0.72 -31.53 13.95
N THR A 352 -1.81 -30.83 13.66
CA THR A 352 -3.06 -31.42 13.14
C THR A 352 -3.35 -30.84 11.76
N VAL A 353 -3.57 -31.68 10.75
CA VAL A 353 -4.05 -31.21 9.44
C VAL A 353 -5.55 -30.96 9.54
N PHE A 354 -5.94 -29.68 9.49
CA PHE A 354 -7.35 -29.27 9.51
C PHE A 354 -8.01 -29.48 8.15
N ALA A 355 -7.31 -29.09 7.08
CA ALA A 355 -7.77 -29.27 5.71
C ALA A 355 -6.57 -29.53 4.79
N ASP A 356 -6.74 -30.44 3.85
CA ASP A 356 -5.81 -30.72 2.75
C ASP A 356 -6.51 -30.46 1.41
N LYS A 357 -5.89 -30.84 0.29
CA LYS A 357 -6.49 -30.72 -1.04
C LYS A 357 -6.86 -29.27 -1.39
N LEU A 358 -5.97 -28.35 -1.05
CA LEU A 358 -6.07 -26.94 -1.38
C LEU A 358 -5.17 -26.64 -2.59
N ASN A 359 -5.55 -25.63 -3.37
CA ASN A 359 -4.84 -25.23 -4.58
C ASN A 359 -4.23 -23.83 -4.37
N ILE A 360 -2.98 -23.77 -3.93
CA ILE A 360 -2.25 -22.52 -3.66
C ILE A 360 -3.10 -21.54 -2.82
N PRO A 361 -3.50 -21.93 -1.60
CA PRO A 361 -4.14 -21.01 -0.67
C PRO A 361 -3.15 -19.93 -0.24
N THR A 362 -3.62 -18.68 -0.22
CA THR A 362 -2.79 -17.49 0.05
C THR A 362 -3.15 -16.80 1.35
N SER A 363 -4.32 -17.09 1.92
CA SER A 363 -4.76 -16.51 3.18
C SER A 363 -5.94 -17.26 3.78
N LEU A 364 -6.18 -17.08 5.08
CA LEU A 364 -7.33 -17.64 5.78
C LEU A 364 -7.87 -16.64 6.82
N VAL A 365 -9.17 -16.68 7.11
CA VAL A 365 -9.81 -15.86 8.15
C VAL A 365 -10.96 -16.60 8.80
N PHE A 366 -11.04 -16.57 10.14
CA PHE A 366 -12.13 -17.20 10.88
C PHE A 366 -13.43 -16.39 10.78
N ALA A 367 -14.51 -17.06 10.42
CA ALA A 367 -15.86 -16.49 10.37
C ALA A 367 -16.93 -17.59 10.38
N ASN A 368 -18.13 -17.28 10.88
CA ASN A 368 -19.31 -18.15 10.87
C ASN A 368 -19.06 -19.55 11.48
N GLY A 369 -18.21 -19.63 12.51
CA GLY A 369 -17.79 -20.88 13.14
C GLY A 369 -16.95 -21.81 12.24
N GLY A 370 -16.33 -21.28 11.20
CA GLY A 370 -15.37 -21.97 10.33
C GLY A 370 -14.28 -21.01 9.86
N VAL A 371 -13.70 -21.28 8.70
CA VAL A 371 -12.64 -20.48 8.08
C VAL A 371 -12.94 -20.23 6.61
N ILE A 372 -12.79 -18.97 6.18
CA ILE A 372 -12.76 -18.59 4.77
C ILE A 372 -11.31 -18.65 4.30
N VAL A 373 -11.06 -19.39 3.23
CA VAL A 373 -9.73 -19.59 2.64
C VAL A 373 -9.69 -18.89 1.28
N SER A 374 -8.73 -17.98 1.14
CA SER A 374 -8.36 -17.38 -0.14
C SER A 374 -7.50 -18.38 -0.90
N GLN A 375 -8.00 -18.85 -2.03
CA GLN A 375 -7.24 -19.57 -3.04
C GLN A 375 -7.82 -19.18 -4.41
N ALA A 376 -7.00 -19.08 -5.46
CA ALA A 376 -7.49 -18.79 -6.81
C ALA A 376 -7.74 -20.11 -7.57
N PRO A 377 -8.82 -20.24 -8.38
CA PRO A 377 -9.79 -19.20 -8.75
C PRO A 377 -10.98 -19.06 -7.78
N GLN A 378 -11.01 -19.80 -6.67
CA GLN A 378 -12.19 -19.95 -5.80
C GLN A 378 -11.89 -19.74 -4.31
N PHE A 379 -12.63 -18.86 -3.64
CA PHE A 379 -12.63 -18.86 -2.18
C PHE A 379 -13.46 -20.01 -1.64
N LEU A 380 -12.95 -20.66 -0.60
CA LEU A 380 -13.61 -21.74 0.11
C LEU A 380 -14.06 -21.29 1.50
N PHE A 381 -15.19 -21.81 1.95
CA PHE A 381 -15.56 -21.88 3.36
C PHE A 381 -15.38 -23.31 3.83
N LEU A 382 -14.55 -23.48 4.87
CA LEU A 382 -14.26 -24.75 5.50
C LEU A 382 -14.72 -24.72 6.95
N LYS A 383 -15.27 -25.82 7.45
CA LYS A 383 -15.73 -25.90 8.84
C LYS A 383 -15.65 -27.33 9.36
N ASP A 384 -15.35 -27.45 10.65
CA ASP A 384 -15.49 -28.66 11.46
C ASP A 384 -16.84 -28.61 12.19
N THR A 385 -17.65 -29.67 12.09
CA THR A 385 -18.95 -29.76 12.77
C THR A 385 -19.02 -30.79 13.89
N ASP A 386 -17.99 -31.61 14.11
CA ASP A 386 -17.97 -32.65 15.14
C ASP A 386 -16.88 -32.48 16.22
N GLY A 387 -15.97 -31.52 16.02
CA GLY A 387 -14.95 -31.12 16.99
C GLY A 387 -13.67 -31.95 16.95
N ASP A 388 -13.42 -32.69 15.87
CA ASP A 388 -12.19 -33.47 15.69
C ASP A 388 -11.00 -32.66 15.12
N ASP A 389 -11.18 -31.34 14.98
CA ASP A 389 -10.23 -30.39 14.37
C ASP A 389 -9.95 -30.69 12.88
N LYS A 390 -10.93 -31.23 12.14
CA LYS A 390 -10.87 -31.39 10.67
C LYS A 390 -12.10 -30.84 9.96
N ALA A 391 -11.89 -30.26 8.78
CA ALA A 391 -12.98 -29.74 7.97
C ALA A 391 -13.83 -30.87 7.35
N ASP A 392 -15.08 -30.97 7.75
CA ASP A 392 -16.10 -31.85 7.16
C ASP A 392 -17.06 -31.10 6.22
N VAL A 393 -17.09 -29.77 6.30
CA VAL A 393 -17.79 -28.88 5.38
C VAL A 393 -16.76 -28.20 4.48
N ARG A 394 -16.97 -28.28 3.16
CA ARG A 394 -16.24 -27.53 2.14
C ARG A 394 -17.22 -26.91 1.15
N LYS A 395 -17.20 -25.58 1.01
CA LYS A 395 -18.11 -24.85 0.10
C LYS A 395 -17.38 -23.74 -0.64
N THR A 396 -17.51 -23.69 -1.96
CA THR A 396 -17.11 -22.50 -2.74
C THR A 396 -18.04 -21.33 -2.43
N ILE A 397 -17.48 -20.18 -2.06
CA ILE A 397 -18.25 -18.98 -1.71
C ILE A 397 -18.04 -17.80 -2.66
N ILE A 398 -16.89 -17.72 -3.34
CA ILE A 398 -16.59 -16.74 -4.39
C ILE A 398 -15.82 -17.47 -5.49
N ASP A 399 -16.15 -17.20 -6.76
CA ASP A 399 -15.50 -17.76 -7.94
C ASP A 399 -15.21 -16.61 -8.92
N GLY A 400 -14.09 -16.69 -9.65
CA GLY A 400 -13.66 -15.65 -10.60
C GLY A 400 -12.34 -14.94 -10.26
N TRP A 401 -11.58 -15.43 -9.28
CA TRP A 401 -10.25 -14.88 -8.98
C TRP A 401 -9.25 -15.27 -10.07
N GLY A 402 -8.43 -14.31 -10.51
CA GLY A 402 -7.44 -14.56 -11.56
C GLY A 402 -6.34 -15.52 -11.12
N VAL A 403 -5.93 -16.39 -12.04
CA VAL A 403 -4.87 -17.41 -11.87
C VAL A 403 -3.66 -17.16 -12.76
N PHE A 404 -3.69 -16.07 -13.55
CA PHE A 404 -2.64 -15.72 -14.51
C PHE A 404 -1.26 -15.61 -13.85
N ASP A 405 -1.17 -14.99 -12.67
CA ASP A 405 0.06 -14.90 -11.91
C ASP A 405 -0.21 -15.19 -10.42
N THR A 406 0.45 -16.24 -9.89
CA THR A 406 0.18 -16.73 -8.54
C THR A 406 0.73 -15.85 -7.43
N HIS A 407 1.69 -14.96 -7.70
CA HIS A 407 2.13 -13.95 -6.71
C HIS A 407 1.29 -12.67 -6.72
N ALA A 408 0.34 -12.56 -7.65
CA ALA A 408 -0.53 -11.41 -7.80
C ALA A 408 -2.02 -11.73 -7.59
N GLY A 409 -2.30 -12.88 -6.97
CA GLY A 409 -3.65 -13.32 -6.61
C GLY A 409 -4.26 -12.57 -5.40
N PRO A 410 -5.46 -12.98 -4.97
CA PRO A 410 -6.05 -12.50 -3.72
C PRO A 410 -5.21 -12.95 -2.52
N SER A 411 -5.15 -12.15 -1.45
CA SER A 411 -4.37 -12.44 -0.25
C SER A 411 -4.84 -11.63 0.98
N ASN A 412 -4.18 -11.82 2.12
CA ASN A 412 -4.35 -11.04 3.35
C ASN A 412 -5.81 -10.87 3.82
N LEU A 413 -6.58 -11.96 3.88
CA LEU A 413 -7.92 -11.93 4.46
C LEU A 413 -7.88 -11.57 5.95
N LYS A 414 -8.74 -10.65 6.37
CA LYS A 414 -8.84 -10.19 7.77
C LYS A 414 -10.28 -9.90 8.17
N TYR A 415 -10.63 -10.23 9.40
CA TYR A 415 -11.91 -9.82 9.99
C TYR A 415 -11.80 -8.36 10.46
N GLY A 416 -12.52 -7.46 9.81
CA GLY A 416 -12.51 -6.03 10.11
C GLY A 416 -13.32 -5.67 11.35
N MET A 417 -13.00 -4.53 11.98
CA MET A 417 -13.80 -4.01 13.09
C MET A 417 -15.25 -3.71 12.67
N ASP A 418 -15.48 -3.44 11.39
CA ASP A 418 -16.80 -3.19 10.82
C ASP A 418 -17.62 -4.46 10.51
N ASN A 419 -17.18 -5.61 11.05
CA ASN A 419 -17.79 -6.93 10.85
C ASN A 419 -17.81 -7.40 9.39
N GLN A 420 -16.96 -6.81 8.53
CA GLN A 420 -16.72 -7.26 7.17
C GLN A 420 -15.44 -8.11 7.12
N ILE A 421 -15.35 -8.99 6.13
CA ILE A 421 -14.08 -9.59 5.73
C ILE A 421 -13.41 -8.65 4.74
N TRP A 422 -12.18 -8.28 5.02
CA TRP A 422 -11.33 -7.48 4.15
C TRP A 422 -10.26 -8.34 3.50
N GLY A 423 -9.77 -7.94 2.33
CA GLY A 423 -8.65 -8.57 1.67
C GLY A 423 -7.98 -7.65 0.65
N SER A 424 -6.83 -8.10 0.14
CA SER A 424 -6.12 -7.48 -0.97
C SER A 424 -6.06 -8.40 -2.17
N VAL A 425 -5.81 -7.83 -3.35
CA VAL A 425 -5.54 -8.59 -4.57
C VAL A 425 -4.47 -7.86 -5.38
N GLY A 426 -3.60 -8.62 -6.05
CA GLY A 426 -2.68 -8.09 -7.04
C GLY A 426 -3.32 -7.94 -8.42
N TYR A 427 -2.48 -7.75 -9.44
CA TYR A 427 -2.94 -7.51 -10.81
C TYR A 427 -3.55 -8.76 -11.49
N SER A 428 -3.50 -9.96 -10.89
CA SER A 428 -4.31 -11.09 -11.38
C SER A 428 -5.80 -10.81 -11.24
N GLY A 429 -6.18 -9.92 -10.30
CA GLY A 429 -7.50 -9.33 -10.24
C GLY A 429 -8.66 -10.31 -10.05
N PHE A 430 -9.84 -9.87 -10.43
CA PHE A 430 -11.08 -10.61 -10.34
C PHE A 430 -11.96 -10.32 -11.56
N GLU A 431 -12.54 -11.37 -12.14
CA GLU A 431 -13.60 -11.27 -13.14
C GLU A 431 -14.66 -12.35 -12.86
N GLY A 432 -15.87 -11.91 -12.48
CA GLY A 432 -16.94 -12.84 -12.15
C GLY A 432 -18.14 -12.18 -11.47
N THR A 433 -18.99 -13.01 -10.87
CA THR A 433 -20.19 -12.54 -10.16
C THR A 433 -20.01 -12.71 -8.66
N ILE A 434 -20.15 -11.63 -7.89
CA ILE A 434 -20.17 -11.66 -6.43
C ILE A 434 -21.43 -10.97 -5.93
N ALA A 435 -22.15 -11.62 -5.00
CA ALA A 435 -23.40 -11.10 -4.43
C ALA A 435 -24.43 -10.71 -5.52
N GLY A 436 -24.50 -11.48 -6.62
CA GLY A 436 -25.41 -11.24 -7.74
C GLY A 436 -25.03 -10.09 -8.67
N VAL A 437 -23.84 -9.49 -8.51
CA VAL A 437 -23.35 -8.38 -9.34
C VAL A 437 -22.09 -8.82 -10.09
N ASN A 438 -22.04 -8.58 -11.39
CA ASN A 438 -20.82 -8.77 -12.18
C ASN A 438 -19.78 -7.72 -11.83
N ARG A 439 -18.55 -8.17 -11.60
CA ARG A 439 -17.44 -7.31 -11.17
C ARG A 439 -16.21 -7.65 -12.00
N ASN A 440 -15.47 -6.59 -12.31
CA ASN A 440 -14.14 -6.67 -12.88
C ASN A 440 -13.29 -5.59 -12.20
N PHE A 441 -12.20 -5.99 -11.57
CA PHE A 441 -11.23 -5.10 -10.94
C PHE A 441 -9.86 -5.79 -10.88
N GLU A 442 -8.81 -4.97 -10.88
CA GLU A 442 -7.41 -5.41 -10.76
C GLU A 442 -6.91 -5.23 -9.32
N GLN A 443 -5.67 -4.77 -9.13
CA GLN A 443 -5.03 -4.65 -7.82
C GLN A 443 -5.70 -3.65 -6.89
N GLY A 444 -5.89 -4.02 -5.63
CA GLY A 444 -6.45 -3.11 -4.64
C GLY A 444 -6.94 -3.78 -3.37
N PHE A 445 -7.71 -3.02 -2.59
CA PHE A 445 -8.39 -3.50 -1.39
C PHE A 445 -9.87 -3.74 -1.66
N TYR A 446 -10.43 -4.76 -1.03
CA TYR A 446 -11.86 -5.07 -1.07
C TYR A 446 -12.37 -5.49 0.30
N ARG A 447 -13.70 -5.44 0.47
CA ARG A 447 -14.38 -6.02 1.63
C ARG A 447 -15.71 -6.66 1.26
N PHE A 448 -16.17 -7.61 2.06
CA PHE A 448 -17.43 -8.32 1.86
C PHE A 448 -17.98 -8.86 3.18
N LYS A 449 -19.30 -9.09 3.25
CA LYS A 449 -19.89 -9.69 4.45
C LYS A 449 -19.45 -11.15 4.60
N PRO A 450 -19.31 -11.68 5.82
CA PRO A 450 -18.92 -13.08 6.03
C PRO A 450 -19.79 -14.13 5.31
N ASP A 451 -21.04 -13.79 4.99
CA ASP A 451 -21.98 -14.63 4.24
C ASP A 451 -21.99 -14.36 2.72
N VAL A 452 -21.13 -13.45 2.25
CA VAL A 452 -21.00 -12.99 0.85
C VAL A 452 -22.27 -12.32 0.32
N SER A 453 -23.15 -11.82 1.19
CA SER A 453 -24.36 -11.08 0.77
C SER A 453 -24.07 -9.67 0.23
N SER A 454 -22.87 -9.14 0.45
CA SER A 454 -22.40 -7.88 -0.12
C SER A 454 -20.91 -7.92 -0.41
N PHE A 455 -20.46 -7.16 -1.41
CA PHE A 455 -19.05 -7.00 -1.79
C PHE A 455 -18.81 -5.57 -2.27
N GLU A 456 -17.72 -4.96 -1.81
CA GLU A 456 -17.28 -3.62 -2.18
C GLU A 456 -15.80 -3.63 -2.53
N TYR A 457 -15.46 -3.11 -3.71
CA TYR A 457 -14.09 -2.80 -4.08
C TYR A 457 -13.75 -1.39 -3.57
N MET A 458 -12.77 -1.30 -2.67
CA MET A 458 -12.55 -0.12 -1.85
C MET A 458 -11.69 0.92 -2.56
N THR A 459 -10.52 0.51 -3.07
CA THR A 459 -9.61 1.40 -3.81
C THR A 459 -8.58 0.59 -4.56
N THR A 460 -8.10 1.17 -5.67
CA THR A 460 -6.90 0.72 -6.38
C THR A 460 -5.64 1.14 -5.64
N THR A 461 -4.58 0.36 -5.83
CA THR A 461 -3.21 0.59 -5.34
C THR A 461 -2.22 0.66 -6.52
N SER A 462 -0.93 0.92 -6.23
CA SER A 462 0.07 1.20 -7.27
C SER A 462 0.47 0.00 -8.13
N ASN A 463 0.44 -1.22 -7.58
CA ASN A 463 0.95 -2.43 -8.23
C ASN A 463 0.46 -3.68 -7.46
N ASN A 464 1.13 -4.83 -7.60
CA ASN A 464 0.82 -6.05 -6.87
C ASN A 464 0.68 -5.82 -5.35
N THR A 465 -0.55 -5.93 -4.85
CA THR A 465 -0.87 -5.68 -3.44
C THR A 465 -0.78 -6.97 -2.64
N TRP A 466 0.16 -7.00 -1.69
CA TRP A 466 0.38 -8.17 -0.83
C TRP A 466 0.45 -7.82 0.66
N GLY A 467 0.06 -6.60 1.04
CA GLY A 467 -0.12 -6.22 2.43
C GLY A 467 -1.48 -5.58 2.69
N LEU A 468 -2.04 -5.89 3.86
CA LEU A 468 -3.22 -5.23 4.42
C LEU A 468 -3.06 -5.19 5.95
N GLY A 469 -3.46 -4.10 6.58
CA GLY A 469 -3.53 -4.01 8.04
C GLY A 469 -4.36 -2.86 8.56
N PHE A 470 -4.62 -2.89 9.87
CA PHE A 470 -5.48 -1.93 10.54
C PHE A 470 -4.83 -1.38 11.80
N THR A 471 -5.07 -0.10 12.08
CA THR A 471 -4.86 0.45 13.43
C THR A 471 -5.97 0.01 14.38
N GLU A 472 -5.76 0.19 15.69
CA GLU A 472 -6.78 0.00 16.72
C GLU A 472 -7.95 1.03 16.61
N ASN A 473 -7.89 1.98 15.66
CA ASN A 473 -8.92 2.98 15.36
C ASN A 473 -9.56 2.79 13.96
N ASN A 474 -9.41 1.60 13.37
CA ASN A 474 -10.01 1.22 12.08
C ASN A 474 -9.56 2.10 10.91
N ASP A 475 -8.29 2.53 10.89
CA ASP A 475 -7.62 3.07 9.69
C ASP A 475 -7.01 1.93 8.89
N VAL A 476 -7.03 2.03 7.55
CA VAL A 476 -6.65 0.95 6.63
C VAL A 476 -5.33 1.25 5.94
N PHE A 477 -4.42 0.29 5.98
CA PHE A 477 -3.09 0.38 5.38
C PHE A 477 -2.76 -0.88 4.58
N GLY A 478 -1.72 -0.80 3.74
CA GLY A 478 -1.17 -1.95 3.04
C GLY A 478 0.22 -1.69 2.47
N SER A 479 0.70 -2.64 1.67
CA SER A 479 1.99 -2.58 0.97
C SER A 479 1.87 -3.23 -0.41
N THR A 480 2.71 -2.81 -1.35
CA THR A 480 2.77 -3.37 -2.70
C THR A 480 4.21 -3.62 -3.13
N ALA A 481 4.40 -4.52 -4.09
CA ALA A 481 5.70 -4.76 -4.72
C ALA A 481 6.18 -3.51 -5.49
N ASN A 482 7.47 -3.51 -5.85
CA ASN A 482 8.12 -2.46 -6.64
C ASN A 482 8.16 -1.10 -5.92
N ASN A 483 8.82 -1.11 -4.75
CA ASN A 483 9.20 0.08 -3.99
C ASN A 483 7.99 0.88 -3.47
N THR A 484 7.02 0.21 -2.86
CA THR A 484 5.90 0.84 -2.14
C THR A 484 5.59 0.03 -0.87
N HIS A 485 6.38 0.24 0.18
CA HIS A 485 6.27 -0.57 1.40
C HIS A 485 5.17 -0.09 2.35
N SER A 486 4.55 1.08 2.11
CA SER A 486 3.49 1.61 2.96
C SER A 486 2.47 2.43 2.16
N VAL A 487 1.20 2.05 2.26
CA VAL A 487 0.05 2.69 1.62
C VAL A 487 -0.98 3.01 2.68
N PHE A 488 -1.57 4.21 2.64
CA PHE A 488 -2.73 4.59 3.43
C PHE A 488 -3.97 4.72 2.53
N MET A 489 -5.10 4.15 2.96
CA MET A 489 -6.40 4.33 2.32
C MET A 489 -7.25 5.32 3.13
N GLY A 490 -7.44 6.53 2.58
CA GLY A 490 -8.23 7.57 3.24
C GLY A 490 -9.67 7.70 2.74
N ILE A 491 -9.95 7.43 1.46
CA ILE A 491 -11.26 7.66 0.85
C ILE A 491 -11.64 6.45 -0.01
N PRO A 492 -12.85 5.84 0.12
CA PRO A 492 -13.27 4.79 -0.80
C PRO A 492 -13.49 5.34 -2.22
N ASN A 493 -13.12 4.57 -3.24
CA ASN A 493 -13.29 4.93 -4.65
C ASN A 493 -14.75 5.23 -5.01
N GLN A 494 -15.73 4.67 -4.29
CA GLN A 494 -17.14 5.03 -4.46
C GLN A 494 -17.39 6.54 -4.27
N ALA A 495 -16.72 7.18 -3.31
CA ALA A 495 -16.84 8.62 -3.07
C ALA A 495 -16.14 9.47 -4.14
N LEU A 496 -15.25 8.87 -4.94
CA LEU A 496 -14.47 9.53 -6.00
C LEU A 496 -15.03 9.24 -7.41
N ARG A 497 -16.03 8.37 -7.52
CA ARG A 497 -16.63 8.00 -8.81
C ARG A 497 -17.38 9.19 -9.41
N ASP A 498 -17.20 9.41 -10.71
CA ASP A 498 -17.84 10.49 -11.48
C ASP A 498 -17.49 11.92 -11.00
N VAL A 499 -16.41 12.06 -10.22
CA VAL A 499 -15.86 13.35 -9.76
C VAL A 499 -14.93 13.92 -10.83
N GLY A 500 -15.44 14.83 -11.66
CA GLY A 500 -14.68 15.46 -12.74
C GLY A 500 -13.40 16.15 -12.25
N GLY A 501 -12.26 15.89 -12.89
CA GLY A 501 -10.97 16.47 -12.52
C GLY A 501 -10.27 15.83 -11.32
N ALA A 502 -10.84 14.77 -10.70
CA ALA A 502 -10.17 13.97 -9.69
C ALA A 502 -9.82 12.57 -10.23
N GLN A 503 -8.67 12.04 -9.83
CA GLN A 503 -8.33 10.64 -10.10
C GLN A 503 -9.13 9.71 -9.17
N LEU A 504 -9.55 8.56 -9.71
CA LEU A 504 -10.18 7.47 -8.95
C LEU A 504 -9.14 6.68 -8.14
N ASN A 505 -8.48 7.36 -7.20
CA ASN A 505 -7.47 6.77 -6.34
C ASN A 505 -7.73 7.11 -4.87
N GLY A 506 -8.34 6.20 -4.14
CA GLY A 506 -8.69 6.31 -2.73
C GLY A 506 -7.54 6.05 -1.75
N SER A 507 -6.38 5.64 -2.26
CA SER A 507 -5.18 5.34 -1.47
C SER A 507 -3.97 6.16 -1.94
N ALA A 508 -2.95 6.26 -1.09
CA ALA A 508 -1.68 6.91 -1.44
C ALA A 508 -0.50 6.18 -0.80
N LYS A 509 0.62 6.17 -1.52
CA LYS A 509 1.94 5.76 -1.01
C LYS A 509 2.40 6.76 0.05
N ILE A 510 2.85 6.25 1.21
CA ILE A 510 3.29 7.06 2.35
C ILE A 510 4.73 6.78 2.80
N ASP A 511 5.49 5.96 2.05
CA ASP A 511 6.90 5.65 2.31
C ASP A 511 7.73 6.91 2.63
N GLY A 512 8.46 6.86 3.73
CA GLY A 512 9.37 7.91 4.17
C GLY A 512 10.77 7.82 3.56
N HIS A 513 11.12 6.68 2.96
CA HIS A 513 12.45 6.39 2.45
C HIS A 513 12.43 5.35 1.31
N TYR A 514 13.57 5.21 0.61
CA TYR A 514 13.76 4.22 -0.46
C TYR A 514 14.40 2.91 0.05
N ALA A 515 15.40 3.03 0.92
CA ALA A 515 16.35 1.98 1.19
C ALA A 515 15.81 0.93 2.18
N MET A 516 15.98 -0.34 1.85
CA MET A 516 15.91 -1.40 2.84
C MET A 516 17.27 -1.57 3.53
N HIS A 517 17.28 -1.94 4.81
CA HIS A 517 18.51 -1.96 5.62
C HIS A 517 19.03 -3.39 5.81
N THR A 518 19.63 -3.97 4.78
CA THR A 518 20.10 -5.36 4.84
C THR A 518 21.32 -5.49 5.78
N ILE A 519 21.46 -6.67 6.40
CA ILE A 519 22.66 -7.02 7.19
C ILE A 519 23.57 -8.02 6.47
N THR A 520 23.36 -8.18 5.17
CA THR A 520 24.12 -9.03 4.25
C THR A 520 24.12 -8.39 2.87
N ASP A 521 25.21 -8.58 2.13
CA ASP A 521 25.33 -8.19 0.72
C ASP A 521 24.85 -9.32 -0.21
N LYS A 522 24.41 -10.45 0.36
CA LYS A 522 24.00 -11.66 -0.37
C LYS A 522 22.49 -11.76 -0.61
N VAL A 523 21.81 -10.61 -0.69
CA VAL A 523 20.39 -10.54 -1.07
C VAL A 523 20.14 -11.03 -2.50
N ARG A 524 18.88 -11.23 -2.89
CA ARG A 524 18.53 -11.61 -4.26
C ARG A 524 17.32 -10.83 -4.77
N GLN A 525 17.60 -9.64 -5.27
CA GLN A 525 16.60 -8.80 -5.90
C GLN A 525 16.56 -8.99 -7.41
N VAL A 526 15.41 -8.70 -8.01
CA VAL A 526 15.20 -8.78 -9.47
C VAL A 526 15.09 -7.40 -10.12
N ASP A 527 14.73 -6.41 -9.33
CA ASP A 527 14.59 -4.97 -9.61
C ASP A 527 14.65 -4.19 -8.28
N VAL A 528 14.50 -2.86 -8.36
CA VAL A 528 14.55 -1.93 -7.21
C VAL A 528 15.69 -2.23 -6.23
N PHE A 529 16.89 -2.44 -6.76
CA PHE A 529 18.09 -2.77 -5.98
C PHE A 529 18.32 -1.79 -4.83
N GLY A 530 18.45 -2.33 -3.62
CA GLY A 530 18.59 -1.56 -2.38
C GLY A 530 17.27 -1.04 -1.81
N GLY A 531 16.15 -1.12 -2.52
CA GLY A 531 14.80 -0.81 -2.02
C GLY A 531 13.92 -2.05 -1.86
N PHE A 532 12.62 -1.86 -1.67
CA PHE A 532 11.67 -2.96 -1.43
C PHE A 532 11.16 -3.57 -2.74
N THR A 533 11.67 -4.73 -3.13
CA THR A 533 11.19 -5.50 -4.28
C THR A 533 9.81 -6.12 -4.02
N ALA A 534 9.63 -6.73 -2.86
CA ALA A 534 8.51 -7.62 -2.56
C ALA A 534 7.90 -7.32 -1.18
N ALA A 535 7.63 -6.04 -0.89
CA ALA A 535 6.99 -5.64 0.35
C ALA A 535 5.67 -6.42 0.56
N ALA A 536 5.64 -7.22 1.63
CA ALA A 536 4.55 -8.12 1.97
C ALA A 536 4.08 -7.88 3.42
N GLY A 537 2.77 -7.94 3.65
CA GLY A 537 2.17 -7.62 4.94
C GLY A 537 2.23 -6.13 5.30
N HIS A 538 1.42 -5.71 6.27
CA HIS A 538 1.42 -4.36 6.87
C HIS A 538 0.71 -4.39 8.24
N ASN A 539 1.10 -5.31 9.13
CA ASN A 539 0.36 -5.52 10.38
C ASN A 539 0.89 -4.60 11.50
N PHE A 540 -0.01 -3.90 12.18
CA PHE A 540 0.36 -3.03 13.31
C PHE A 540 0.64 -3.82 14.60
N TYR A 541 1.51 -3.27 15.43
CA TYR A 541 1.65 -3.73 16.80
C TYR A 541 0.45 -3.27 17.66
N THR A 542 -0.46 -4.19 17.96
CA THR A 542 -1.76 -3.92 18.60
C THR A 542 -1.95 -4.65 19.95
N ALA A 543 -0.83 -4.89 20.65
CA ALA A 543 -0.79 -5.42 22.02
C ALA A 543 -0.04 -4.45 22.96
N ARG A 544 0.18 -4.84 24.22
CA ARG A 544 0.87 -4.01 25.25
C ARG A 544 2.09 -4.68 25.89
N ASN A 545 2.64 -5.70 25.23
CA ASN A 545 3.80 -6.47 25.74
C ASN A 545 5.16 -5.96 25.24
N TYR A 546 5.19 -5.26 24.10
CA TYR A 546 6.34 -4.49 23.65
C TYR A 546 6.35 -3.10 24.30
N PRO A 547 7.45 -2.34 24.20
CA PRO A 547 7.49 -0.96 24.65
C PRO A 547 6.41 -0.08 24.01
N GLU A 548 5.99 0.96 24.73
CA GLU A 548 4.94 1.91 24.32
C GLU A 548 5.17 2.52 22.92
N ALA A 549 6.43 2.70 22.52
CA ALA A 549 6.81 3.21 21.22
C ALA A 549 6.25 2.38 20.03
N PHE A 550 5.87 1.12 20.24
CA PHE A 550 5.26 0.28 19.22
C PHE A 550 3.74 0.41 19.15
N TRP A 551 3.07 0.74 20.26
CA TRP A 551 1.62 0.59 20.43
C TRP A 551 0.85 1.41 19.41
N ASN A 552 0.15 0.73 18.50
CA ASN A 552 -0.68 1.30 17.46
C ASN A 552 0.03 2.33 16.54
N LYS A 553 1.37 2.25 16.45
CA LYS A 553 2.22 3.19 15.70
C LYS A 553 3.22 2.51 14.78
N VAL A 554 3.55 1.25 15.04
CA VAL A 554 4.52 0.49 14.24
C VAL A 554 3.79 -0.58 13.45
N ALA A 555 4.01 -0.61 12.13
CA ALA A 555 3.61 -1.70 11.26
C ALA A 555 4.82 -2.54 10.83
N PHE A 556 4.58 -3.83 10.58
CA PHE A 556 5.60 -4.78 10.12
C PHE A 556 5.40 -5.11 8.65
N VAL A 557 6.46 -4.94 7.87
CA VAL A 557 6.47 -5.19 6.42
C VAL A 557 7.64 -6.12 6.10
N CYS A 558 7.36 -7.28 5.52
CA CYS A 558 8.36 -8.26 5.15
C CYS A 558 8.96 -7.92 3.78
N GLU A 559 10.27 -8.15 3.63
CA GLU A 559 10.99 -8.07 2.37
C GLU A 559 11.78 -9.38 2.17
N PRO A 560 11.17 -10.43 1.61
CA PRO A 560 11.78 -11.74 1.50
C PRO A 560 13.02 -11.75 0.60
N THR A 561 13.13 -10.83 -0.37
CA THR A 561 14.32 -10.76 -1.23
C THR A 561 15.51 -10.09 -0.57
N GLY A 562 15.25 -9.32 0.50
CA GLY A 562 16.23 -8.64 1.34
C GLY A 562 16.47 -9.29 2.70
N HIS A 563 15.83 -10.43 2.98
CA HIS A 563 15.98 -11.23 4.20
C HIS A 563 15.58 -10.50 5.50
N LEU A 564 14.58 -9.62 5.46
CA LEU A 564 14.22 -8.77 6.62
C LEU A 564 12.73 -8.49 6.82
N VAL A 565 12.39 -8.10 8.05
CA VAL A 565 11.11 -7.49 8.45
C VAL A 565 11.38 -6.05 8.87
N HIS A 566 10.88 -5.11 8.06
CA HIS A 566 10.94 -3.67 8.28
C HIS A 566 9.94 -3.20 9.35
N ILE A 567 10.36 -2.24 10.15
CA ILE A 567 9.56 -1.47 11.11
C ILE A 567 9.14 -0.17 10.42
N ALA A 568 7.91 -0.10 9.94
CA ALA A 568 7.32 1.14 9.43
C ALA A 568 6.73 1.93 10.61
N LYS A 569 7.35 3.06 11.01
CA LYS A 569 6.79 3.94 12.05
C LYS A 569 5.77 4.88 11.40
N ILE A 570 4.50 4.71 11.73
CA ILE A 570 3.39 5.46 11.15
C ILE A 570 3.02 6.64 12.04
N GLU A 571 3.09 7.84 11.49
CA GLU A 571 2.74 9.08 12.17
C GLU A 571 1.57 9.78 11.48
N LYS A 572 0.67 10.38 12.28
CA LYS A 572 -0.42 11.20 11.74
C LYS A 572 0.14 12.45 11.04
N LYS A 573 -0.39 12.76 9.86
CA LYS A 573 -0.16 14.02 9.13
C LYS A 573 -1.50 14.54 8.63
N GLY A 574 -2.09 15.45 9.41
CA GLY A 574 -3.46 15.90 9.15
C GLY A 574 -4.45 14.74 9.29
N ALA A 575 -5.33 14.55 8.31
CA ALA A 575 -6.29 13.46 8.25
C ALA A 575 -5.71 12.14 7.71
N GLY A 576 -4.49 12.20 7.15
CA GLY A 576 -3.73 11.03 6.70
C GLY A 576 -2.52 10.72 7.57
N PHE A 577 -1.55 10.03 6.96
CA PHE A 577 -0.39 9.48 7.64
C PHE A 577 0.87 9.59 6.78
N ILE A 578 2.03 9.51 7.44
CA ILE A 578 3.34 9.33 6.81
C ILE A 578 4.08 8.18 7.50
N GLU A 579 4.96 7.51 6.75
CA GLU A 579 5.91 6.57 7.32
C GLU A 579 7.22 7.28 7.67
N LYS A 580 7.84 6.84 8.76
CA LYS A 580 9.23 7.10 9.11
C LYS A 580 9.96 5.77 9.28
N ASP A 581 11.20 5.78 8.84
CA ASP A 581 12.08 4.62 8.91
C ASP A 581 12.30 4.15 10.37
N GLY A 582 11.96 2.89 10.63
CA GLY A 582 12.19 2.20 11.88
C GLY A 582 13.25 1.12 11.85
N TRP A 583 13.93 0.91 10.72
CA TRP A 583 14.89 -0.17 10.50
C TRP A 583 14.26 -1.55 10.70
N ASN A 584 15.01 -2.57 11.13
CA ASN A 584 14.53 -3.94 11.12
C ASN A 584 14.06 -4.42 12.49
N LEU A 585 12.95 -5.17 12.51
CA LEU A 585 12.57 -6.02 13.64
C LEU A 585 13.32 -7.36 13.60
N PHE A 586 13.62 -7.83 12.40
CA PHE A 586 14.21 -9.13 12.12
C PHE A 586 15.01 -8.99 10.82
N ALA A 587 16.27 -9.40 10.80
CA ALA A 587 17.08 -9.43 9.59
C ALA A 587 18.04 -10.61 9.62
N GLY A 588 18.10 -11.40 8.56
CA GLY A 588 18.99 -12.55 8.41
C GLY A 588 20.25 -12.22 7.64
N ALA A 589 21.39 -12.79 8.06
CA ALA A 589 22.64 -12.69 7.31
C ALA A 589 22.88 -13.86 6.34
N ASP A 590 22.15 -14.97 6.50
CA ASP A 590 22.20 -16.11 5.56
C ASP A 590 21.24 -15.93 4.37
N GLU A 591 21.55 -16.62 3.27
CA GLU A 591 20.93 -16.40 1.95
C GLU A 591 19.54 -17.04 1.75
N TRP A 592 18.99 -17.67 2.79
CA TRP A 592 17.72 -18.42 2.71
C TRP A 592 16.57 -17.76 3.46
N VAL A 593 16.87 -16.96 4.50
CA VAL A 593 15.85 -16.30 5.33
C VAL A 593 14.91 -15.46 4.46
N ALA A 594 13.64 -15.82 4.39
CA ALA A 594 12.68 -15.19 3.48
C ALA A 594 11.36 -14.95 4.22
N PRO A 595 11.29 -13.92 5.09
CA PRO A 595 10.04 -13.61 5.80
C PRO A 595 8.95 -13.18 4.82
N VAL A 596 7.73 -13.70 5.00
CA VAL A 596 6.58 -13.42 4.12
C VAL A 596 5.33 -12.91 4.84
N ASP A 597 5.23 -13.13 6.16
CA ASP A 597 4.19 -12.52 7.01
C ASP A 597 4.76 -12.26 8.41
N ALA A 598 4.38 -11.13 9.01
CA ALA A 598 4.75 -10.76 10.37
C ALA A 598 3.58 -10.05 11.06
N LYS A 599 3.15 -10.55 12.22
CA LYS A 599 2.02 -9.97 12.97
C LYS A 599 1.99 -10.37 14.45
N VAL A 600 1.21 -9.62 15.23
CA VAL A 600 1.07 -9.83 16.67
C VAL A 600 0.22 -11.05 16.96
N GLY A 601 0.75 -11.97 17.77
CA GLY A 601 0.04 -13.16 18.24
C GLY A 601 -0.79 -12.93 19.50
N PRO A 602 -1.51 -13.95 19.98
CA PRO A 602 -2.36 -13.89 21.19
C PRO A 602 -1.58 -13.57 22.47
N ASP A 603 -0.28 -13.88 22.49
CA ASP A 603 0.68 -13.62 23.57
C ASP A 603 1.30 -12.21 23.52
N GLY A 604 0.96 -11.41 22.52
CA GLY A 604 1.49 -10.06 22.30
C GLY A 604 2.94 -10.03 21.79
N ALA A 605 3.53 -11.18 21.43
CA ALA A 605 4.78 -11.25 20.68
C ALA A 605 4.51 -11.01 19.19
N VAL A 606 5.55 -10.64 18.42
CA VAL A 606 5.45 -10.60 16.96
C VAL A 606 5.92 -11.94 16.41
N TRP A 607 5.05 -12.60 15.65
CA TRP A 607 5.33 -13.86 15.00
C TRP A 607 5.73 -13.58 13.55
N VAL A 608 6.70 -14.33 13.03
CA VAL A 608 7.23 -14.19 11.68
C VAL A 608 7.17 -15.55 10.98
N LEU A 609 6.53 -15.60 9.81
CA LEU A 609 6.61 -16.72 8.88
C LEU A 609 7.81 -16.51 7.99
N ASP A 610 8.81 -17.36 8.15
CA ASP A 610 10.00 -17.43 7.31
C ASP A 610 9.83 -18.60 6.34
N TRP A 611 9.66 -18.28 5.05
CA TRP A 611 9.55 -19.29 4.01
C TRP A 611 10.82 -20.16 3.94
N TYR A 612 11.97 -19.57 4.28
CA TYR A 612 13.30 -20.18 4.24
C TYR A 612 13.63 -20.82 2.87
N ASN A 613 13.91 -20.00 1.86
CA ASN A 613 14.17 -20.46 0.49
C ASN A 613 15.32 -19.71 -0.18
N PHE A 614 16.18 -20.44 -0.89
CA PHE A 614 17.22 -19.84 -1.71
C PHE A 614 16.67 -19.10 -2.94
N ILE A 615 15.61 -19.65 -3.57
CA ILE A 615 14.92 -19.03 -4.72
C ILE A 615 13.50 -18.63 -4.31
N ILE A 616 13.33 -17.37 -3.93
CA ILE A 616 12.03 -16.79 -3.61
C ILE A 616 11.48 -15.90 -4.75
N GLN A 617 12.33 -15.47 -5.68
CA GLN A 617 11.93 -14.55 -6.75
C GLN A 617 10.94 -15.24 -7.70
N HIS A 618 10.00 -14.45 -8.23
CA HIS A 618 8.94 -14.94 -9.09
C HIS A 618 9.11 -14.47 -10.53
N ASN A 619 9.10 -13.14 -10.72
CA ASN A 619 9.28 -12.43 -11.97
C ASN A 619 10.20 -11.23 -11.76
N PRO A 620 10.75 -10.64 -12.83
CA PRO A 620 10.73 -11.10 -14.21
C PRO A 620 11.63 -12.31 -14.45
N THR A 621 11.34 -13.12 -15.47
CA THR A 621 12.14 -14.28 -15.88
C THR A 621 13.61 -13.89 -16.17
N PRO A 622 14.60 -14.67 -15.69
CA PRO A 622 16.00 -14.45 -16.03
C PRO A 622 16.25 -14.54 -17.55
N THR A 623 17.00 -13.58 -18.10
CA THR A 623 17.61 -13.69 -19.45
C THR A 623 19.13 -13.67 -19.34
N PRO A 624 19.90 -14.15 -20.34
CA PRO A 624 21.36 -14.07 -20.32
C PRO A 624 21.89 -12.65 -20.05
N GLU A 625 21.21 -11.63 -20.57
CA GLU A 625 21.62 -10.22 -20.45
C GLU A 625 21.26 -9.60 -19.11
N ARG A 626 20.11 -9.98 -18.53
CA ARG A 626 19.58 -9.39 -17.30
C ARG A 626 19.86 -10.24 -16.07
N GLY A 627 19.51 -11.52 -16.11
CA GLY A 627 19.58 -12.46 -14.99
C GLY A 627 20.72 -13.49 -15.07
N GLY A 628 21.54 -13.45 -16.12
CA GLY A 628 22.74 -14.30 -16.28
C GLY A 628 22.49 -15.69 -16.88
N PHE A 629 21.24 -16.10 -17.06
CA PHE A 629 20.87 -17.34 -17.75
C PHE A 629 19.49 -17.21 -18.40
N LYS A 630 19.15 -18.11 -19.31
CA LYS A 630 17.83 -18.16 -19.94
C LYS A 630 16.87 -19.00 -19.08
N GLY A 631 16.02 -18.34 -18.30
CA GLY A 631 14.90 -18.98 -17.60
C GLY A 631 13.66 -19.13 -18.48
N GLU A 632 12.72 -19.96 -18.04
CA GLU A 632 11.41 -20.16 -18.69
C GLU A 632 10.31 -20.10 -17.62
N ASN A 633 9.18 -19.47 -17.95
CA ASN A 633 8.04 -19.39 -17.02
C ASN A 633 7.24 -20.68 -17.04
N GLY A 634 6.89 -21.15 -15.83
CA GLY A 634 5.91 -22.20 -15.62
C GLY A 634 4.48 -21.65 -15.66
N LYS A 635 3.50 -22.52 -15.37
CA LYS A 635 2.07 -22.18 -15.47
C LYS A 635 1.61 -21.08 -14.52
N GLY A 636 2.26 -20.91 -13.37
CA GLY A 636 1.91 -19.86 -12.42
C GLY A 636 2.58 -18.52 -12.69
N ASN A 637 3.16 -18.39 -13.89
CA ASN A 637 3.94 -17.25 -14.36
C ASN A 637 5.22 -16.96 -13.55
N ALA A 638 5.70 -17.92 -12.74
CA ALA A 638 7.02 -17.87 -12.15
C ALA A 638 8.02 -18.63 -13.01
N TYR A 639 9.25 -18.15 -13.09
CA TYR A 639 10.29 -18.94 -13.74
C TYR A 639 10.55 -20.26 -12.99
N GLU A 640 10.68 -21.35 -13.75
CA GLU A 640 11.02 -22.65 -13.21
C GLU A 640 12.48 -22.68 -12.79
N ASN A 641 12.75 -23.18 -11.58
CA ASN A 641 14.09 -23.24 -11.04
C ASN A 641 14.26 -24.48 -10.14
N PRO A 642 15.24 -25.35 -10.41
CA PRO A 642 15.48 -26.56 -9.60
C PRO A 642 16.00 -26.26 -8.19
N LEU A 643 16.46 -25.02 -7.93
CA LEU A 643 16.94 -24.58 -6.61
C LEU A 643 15.83 -23.99 -5.73
N ARG A 644 14.58 -23.94 -6.22
CA ARG A 644 13.43 -23.55 -5.41
C ARG A 644 13.09 -24.68 -4.44
N ASP A 645 13.32 -24.43 -3.15
CA ASP A 645 13.11 -25.43 -2.12
C ASP A 645 11.62 -25.69 -1.85
N LYS A 646 11.32 -26.93 -1.43
CA LYS A 646 9.99 -27.37 -1.02
C LYS A 646 10.02 -28.18 0.27
N SER A 647 11.03 -27.97 1.12
CA SER A 647 11.30 -28.83 2.28
C SER A 647 11.64 -28.10 3.58
N HIS A 648 11.81 -26.77 3.55
CA HIS A 648 12.10 -25.94 4.72
C HIS A 648 11.02 -24.89 4.95
N GLY A 649 10.89 -24.40 6.18
CA GLY A 649 9.94 -23.34 6.53
C GLY A 649 9.80 -23.20 8.03
N ARG A 650 9.76 -21.96 8.52
CA ARG A 650 9.92 -21.67 9.95
C ARG A 650 8.92 -20.66 10.47
N VAL A 651 8.57 -20.83 11.73
CA VAL A 651 7.74 -19.91 12.50
C VAL A 651 8.56 -19.41 13.67
N TRP A 652 8.90 -18.12 13.62
CA TRP A 652 9.66 -17.43 14.65
C TRP A 652 8.76 -16.56 15.52
N ARG A 653 9.16 -16.37 16.77
CA ARG A 653 8.60 -15.38 17.69
C ARG A 653 9.70 -14.39 18.07
N VAL A 654 9.47 -13.12 17.80
CA VAL A 654 10.26 -12.02 18.36
C VAL A 654 9.60 -11.63 19.68
N VAL A 655 10.32 -11.76 20.79
CA VAL A 655 9.77 -11.63 22.14
C VAL A 655 10.51 -10.55 22.90
N ASN A 656 9.78 -9.58 23.47
CA ASN A 656 10.41 -8.58 24.32
C ASN A 656 10.86 -9.20 25.65
N ARG A 657 12.09 -8.92 26.08
CA ARG A 657 12.68 -9.51 27.30
C ARG A 657 12.05 -9.00 28.60
N GLN A 658 11.40 -7.85 28.55
CA GLN A 658 10.60 -7.27 29.64
C GLN A 658 9.10 -7.54 29.49
N ALA A 659 8.68 -8.36 28.51
CA ALA A 659 7.28 -8.69 28.32
C ALA A 659 6.70 -9.34 29.60
N LYS A 660 5.50 -8.91 29.97
CA LYS A 660 4.75 -9.54 31.06
C LYS A 660 4.32 -10.94 30.60
N LYS A 661 4.44 -11.93 31.48
CA LYS A 661 3.91 -13.28 31.21
C LYS A 661 2.41 -13.19 30.94
N VAL A 662 1.98 -13.66 29.78
CA VAL A 662 0.57 -13.72 29.38
C VAL A 662 0.00 -15.05 29.85
N LYS A 663 -1.21 -15.02 30.40
CA LYS A 663 -1.94 -16.25 30.73
C LYS A 663 -2.63 -16.75 29.47
N PRO A 664 -2.56 -18.05 29.14
CA PRO A 664 -3.38 -18.62 28.08
C PRO A 664 -4.84 -18.23 28.26
N LEU A 665 -5.47 -17.74 27.19
CA LEU A 665 -6.86 -17.32 27.16
C LEU A 665 -7.59 -18.16 26.11
N VAL A 666 -8.79 -18.60 26.46
CA VAL A 666 -9.71 -19.29 25.55
C VAL A 666 -11.03 -18.54 25.62
N LEU A 667 -11.58 -18.16 24.47
CA LEU A 667 -12.88 -17.50 24.37
C LEU A 667 -13.93 -18.52 23.93
N ASP A 668 -15.00 -18.60 24.71
CA ASP A 668 -16.16 -19.45 24.41
C ASP A 668 -17.34 -18.58 23.97
N LYS A 669 -17.91 -18.90 22.80
CA LYS A 669 -19.10 -18.25 22.25
C LYS A 669 -20.29 -18.33 23.20
N GLU A 670 -20.39 -19.39 23.99
CA GLU A 670 -21.48 -19.60 24.95
C GLU A 670 -21.29 -18.84 26.28
N ASN A 671 -20.18 -18.11 26.45
CA ASN A 671 -19.90 -17.27 27.62
C ASN A 671 -19.88 -15.77 27.29
N PRO A 672 -21.05 -15.13 27.02
CA PRO A 672 -21.11 -13.73 26.60
C PRO A 672 -20.54 -12.76 27.64
N ASN A 673 -20.58 -13.10 28.93
CA ASN A 673 -19.99 -12.25 29.98
C ASN A 673 -18.47 -12.17 29.87
N GLN A 674 -17.81 -13.28 29.51
CA GLN A 674 -16.39 -13.27 29.21
C GLN A 674 -16.11 -12.44 27.96
N LEU A 675 -16.86 -12.65 26.88
CA LEU A 675 -16.64 -11.90 25.63
C LEU A 675 -16.76 -10.39 25.85
N ILE A 676 -17.78 -9.92 26.57
CA ILE A 676 -17.94 -8.49 26.92
C ILE A 676 -16.76 -7.95 27.74
N LYS A 677 -16.22 -8.75 28.67
CA LYS A 677 -15.03 -8.37 29.44
C LYS A 677 -13.81 -8.24 28.52
N GLU A 678 -13.64 -9.17 27.58
CA GLU A 678 -12.47 -9.22 26.71
C GLU A 678 -12.53 -8.22 25.55
N LEU A 679 -13.65 -7.50 25.34
CA LEU A 679 -13.67 -6.25 24.54
C LEU A 679 -12.77 -5.15 25.13
N LYS A 680 -12.31 -5.29 26.39
CA LYS A 680 -11.34 -4.38 27.05
C LYS A 680 -9.90 -4.90 27.02
N ASN A 681 -9.63 -6.02 26.34
CA ASN A 681 -8.31 -6.64 26.38
C ASN A 681 -7.24 -5.72 25.75
N ASP A 682 -6.04 -5.75 26.30
CA ASP A 682 -4.88 -4.97 25.82
C ASP A 682 -4.35 -5.45 24.47
N ASN A 683 -4.79 -6.60 23.97
CA ASN A 683 -4.48 -7.14 22.66
C ASN A 683 -5.71 -7.11 21.74
N MET A 684 -5.60 -6.43 20.60
CA MET A 684 -6.67 -6.30 19.60
C MET A 684 -7.17 -7.65 19.09
N PHE A 685 -6.31 -8.67 19.01
CA PHE A 685 -6.72 -10.02 18.62
C PHE A 685 -7.86 -10.54 19.50
N TRP A 686 -7.72 -10.42 20.82
CA TRP A 686 -8.74 -10.88 21.77
C TRP A 686 -10.01 -10.04 21.72
N ARG A 687 -9.88 -8.72 21.50
CA ARG A 687 -11.05 -7.84 21.35
C ARG A 687 -11.85 -8.15 20.08
N LEU A 688 -11.18 -8.29 18.93
CA LEU A 688 -11.81 -8.66 17.67
C LEU A 688 -12.43 -10.06 17.73
N THR A 689 -11.75 -11.03 18.33
CA THR A 689 -12.29 -12.39 18.49
C THR A 689 -13.54 -12.36 19.38
N ALA A 690 -13.51 -11.63 20.50
CA ALA A 690 -14.67 -11.47 21.35
C ALA A 690 -15.85 -10.79 20.64
N GLN A 691 -15.59 -9.72 19.86
CA GLN A 691 -16.58 -9.07 19.02
C GLN A 691 -17.18 -10.03 17.98
N ARG A 692 -16.33 -10.74 17.22
CA ARG A 692 -16.76 -11.74 16.22
C ARG A 692 -17.68 -12.77 16.86
N LEU A 693 -17.28 -13.38 17.98
CA LEU A 693 -18.07 -14.40 18.66
C LEU A 693 -19.41 -13.87 19.18
N LEU A 694 -19.46 -12.63 19.69
CA LEU A 694 -20.71 -11.97 20.10
C LEU A 694 -21.65 -11.74 18.91
N VAL A 695 -21.12 -11.27 17.77
CA VAL A 695 -21.89 -11.03 16.55
C VAL A 695 -22.39 -12.35 15.96
N GLU A 696 -21.53 -13.36 15.83
CA GLU A 696 -21.92 -14.68 15.33
C GLU A 696 -22.91 -15.41 16.25
N ARG A 697 -22.97 -15.05 17.53
CA ARG A 697 -23.98 -15.58 18.47
C ARG A 697 -25.36 -14.99 18.19
N GLY A 698 -25.44 -13.76 17.72
CA GLY A 698 -26.67 -13.15 17.22
C GLY A 698 -27.78 -12.95 18.25
N ASN A 699 -27.47 -13.03 19.55
CA ASN A 699 -28.47 -12.90 20.63
C ASN A 699 -28.35 -11.52 21.31
N PRO A 700 -29.45 -10.74 21.42
CA PRO A 700 -29.45 -9.37 21.93
C PRO A 700 -29.36 -9.24 23.47
N ASP A 701 -29.27 -10.33 24.23
CA ASP A 701 -29.17 -10.31 25.71
C ASP A 701 -27.98 -9.52 26.28
N VAL A 702 -26.97 -9.23 25.45
CA VAL A 702 -25.79 -8.42 25.82
C VAL A 702 -25.93 -6.92 25.53
N VAL A 703 -26.97 -6.48 24.80
CA VAL A 703 -27.08 -5.11 24.27
C VAL A 703 -27.00 -4.05 25.38
N SER A 704 -27.65 -4.28 26.53
CA SER A 704 -27.57 -3.33 27.66
C SER A 704 -26.12 -3.12 28.14
N LYS A 705 -25.32 -4.19 28.22
CA LYS A 705 -23.92 -4.10 28.66
C LYS A 705 -23.03 -3.45 27.60
N LEU A 706 -23.34 -3.67 26.32
CA LEU A 706 -22.66 -3.00 25.22
C LEU A 706 -22.94 -1.49 25.22
N ILE A 707 -24.19 -1.08 25.49
CA ILE A 707 -24.56 0.33 25.65
C ILE A 707 -23.79 0.97 26.81
N ASP A 708 -23.71 0.29 27.96
CA ASP A 708 -22.95 0.77 29.11
C ASP A 708 -21.46 0.92 28.77
N LEU A 709 -20.90 -0.03 28.01
CA LEU A 709 -19.49 0.01 27.59
C LEU A 709 -19.22 1.13 26.56
N ALA A 710 -20.09 1.29 25.57
CA ALA A 710 -20.02 2.35 24.57
C ALA A 710 -20.20 3.75 25.19
N GLY A 711 -20.93 3.84 26.30
CA GLY A 711 -21.15 5.08 27.04
C GLY A 711 -20.02 5.48 28.00
N ASN A 712 -19.01 4.63 28.21
CA ASN A 712 -17.87 4.97 29.06
C ASN A 712 -17.00 6.03 28.38
N GLN A 713 -16.77 7.18 29.04
CA GLN A 713 -15.99 8.30 28.50
C GLN A 713 -14.50 8.28 28.87
N ASP A 714 -14.05 7.29 29.65
CA ASP A 714 -12.64 7.14 30.02
C ASP A 714 -11.79 6.89 28.76
N VAL A 715 -10.65 7.57 28.68
CA VAL A 715 -9.68 7.42 27.59
C VAL A 715 -8.33 6.98 28.14
N ASN A 716 -7.58 6.24 27.33
CA ASN A 716 -6.20 5.85 27.64
C ASN A 716 -5.22 7.03 27.44
N GLU A 717 -3.94 6.76 27.65
CA GLU A 717 -2.83 7.71 27.50
C GLU A 717 -2.70 8.36 26.11
N PHE A 718 -3.33 7.77 25.08
CA PHE A 718 -3.38 8.30 23.72
C PHE A 718 -4.69 9.03 23.39
N GLY A 719 -5.62 9.13 24.35
CA GLY A 719 -6.94 9.72 24.13
C GLY A 719 -7.92 8.77 23.45
N ASP A 720 -7.64 7.47 23.39
CA ASP A 720 -8.50 6.46 22.75
C ASP A 720 -9.34 5.67 23.76
N ASN A 721 -10.44 5.07 23.29
CA ASN A 721 -11.24 4.11 24.04
C ASN A 721 -11.64 2.92 23.14
N TYR A 722 -10.75 1.93 23.03
CA TYR A 722 -10.96 0.77 22.17
C TYR A 722 -12.14 -0.10 22.63
N ALA A 723 -12.44 -0.15 23.92
CA ALA A 723 -13.54 -0.96 24.41
C ALA A 723 -14.91 -0.39 24.00
N ALA A 724 -15.09 0.94 24.10
CA ALA A 724 -16.28 1.60 23.58
C ALA A 724 -16.39 1.46 22.06
N LEU A 725 -15.26 1.58 21.34
CA LEU A 725 -15.19 1.36 19.89
C LEU A 725 -15.70 -0.04 19.50
N HIS A 726 -15.16 -1.10 20.10
CA HIS A 726 -15.61 -2.46 19.85
C HIS A 726 -17.07 -2.69 20.29
N ALA A 727 -17.53 -2.05 21.37
CA ALA A 727 -18.93 -2.13 21.79
C ALA A 727 -19.88 -1.57 20.72
N LEU A 728 -19.56 -0.41 20.13
CA LEU A 728 -20.34 0.19 19.03
C LEU A 728 -20.42 -0.74 17.82
N TRP A 729 -19.27 -1.29 17.40
CA TRP A 729 -19.25 -2.23 16.27
C TRP A 729 -19.93 -3.56 16.57
N THR A 730 -19.96 -4.00 17.83
CA THR A 730 -20.74 -5.17 18.24
C THR A 730 -22.25 -4.87 18.16
N ILE A 731 -22.67 -3.67 18.59
CA ILE A 731 -24.08 -3.22 18.46
C ILE A 731 -24.50 -3.18 16.99
N ASP A 732 -23.65 -2.65 16.10
CA ASP A 732 -23.87 -2.64 14.65
C ASP A 732 -23.98 -4.07 14.09
N GLY A 733 -23.02 -4.94 14.43
CA GLY A 733 -22.98 -6.32 13.96
C GLY A 733 -24.17 -7.18 14.40
N LEU A 734 -24.77 -6.90 15.56
CA LEU A 734 -26.01 -7.55 16.02
C LEU A 734 -27.26 -7.08 15.25
N GLY A 735 -27.17 -6.02 14.45
CA GLY A 735 -28.28 -5.50 13.65
C GLY A 735 -29.47 -5.01 14.48
N VAL A 736 -29.19 -4.48 15.69
CA VAL A 736 -30.21 -4.04 16.65
C VAL A 736 -30.52 -2.54 16.57
N ILE A 737 -29.68 -1.74 15.89
CA ILE A 737 -29.80 -0.27 15.81
C ILE A 737 -31.18 0.15 15.27
N SER A 738 -31.70 -0.52 14.24
CA SER A 738 -33.02 -0.21 13.66
C SER A 738 -34.20 -0.75 14.46
N LYS A 739 -33.96 -1.52 15.52
CA LYS A 739 -34.98 -2.27 16.29
C LYS A 739 -35.04 -1.88 17.77
N ASP A 740 -34.01 -1.22 18.29
CA ASP A 740 -33.88 -0.84 19.70
C ASP A 740 -33.46 0.64 19.81
N ASP A 741 -34.41 1.48 20.24
CA ASP A 741 -34.20 2.93 20.40
C ASP A 741 -33.05 3.26 21.35
N LYS A 742 -32.80 2.43 22.37
CA LYS A 742 -31.68 2.65 23.30
C LYS A 742 -30.35 2.39 22.64
N ALA A 743 -30.27 1.36 21.78
CA ALA A 743 -29.08 1.08 21.00
C ALA A 743 -28.81 2.22 20.00
N ALA A 744 -29.82 2.67 19.26
CA ALA A 744 -29.70 3.82 18.36
C ALA A 744 -29.24 5.09 19.09
N ALA A 745 -29.86 5.41 20.24
CA ALA A 745 -29.49 6.56 21.05
C ALA A 745 -28.06 6.46 21.61
N ALA A 746 -27.58 5.26 21.93
CA ALA A 746 -26.21 5.04 22.39
C ALA A 746 -25.18 5.33 21.29
N VAL A 747 -25.43 4.86 20.06
CA VAL A 747 -24.57 5.15 18.90
C VAL A 747 -24.59 6.65 18.57
N GLU A 748 -25.77 7.30 18.56
CA GLU A 748 -25.86 8.75 18.33
C GLU A 748 -25.11 9.55 19.40
N LYS A 749 -25.26 9.19 20.68
CA LYS A 749 -24.53 9.84 21.79
C LYS A 749 -23.01 9.73 21.62
N ALA A 750 -22.52 8.64 21.05
CA ALA A 750 -21.09 8.43 20.83
C ALA A 750 -20.45 9.42 19.84
N LEU A 751 -21.25 10.16 19.06
CA LEU A 751 -20.78 11.30 18.25
C LEU A 751 -20.13 12.42 19.10
N THR A 752 -20.33 12.43 20.41
CA THR A 752 -19.73 13.41 21.34
C THR A 752 -18.67 12.81 22.26
N HIS A 753 -18.25 11.57 22.01
CA HIS A 753 -17.31 10.87 22.87
C HIS A 753 -15.91 11.55 22.85
N PRO A 754 -15.15 11.59 23.98
CA PRO A 754 -13.82 12.21 24.01
C PRO A 754 -12.82 11.59 23.01
N ALA A 755 -12.83 10.25 22.88
CA ALA A 755 -12.01 9.53 21.91
C ALA A 755 -12.47 9.71 20.46
N ALA A 756 -11.54 10.11 19.60
CA ALA A 756 -11.77 10.33 18.16
C ALA A 756 -12.19 9.05 17.42
N GLY A 757 -11.52 7.92 17.69
CA GLY A 757 -11.88 6.63 17.07
C GLY A 757 -13.33 6.20 17.34
N VAL A 758 -13.86 6.49 18.53
CA VAL A 758 -15.25 6.21 18.90
C VAL A 758 -16.23 7.10 18.12
N ARG A 759 -15.93 8.41 17.99
CA ARG A 759 -16.74 9.33 17.17
C ARG A 759 -16.74 8.91 15.70
N LYS A 760 -15.57 8.55 15.16
CA LYS A 760 -15.41 8.04 13.80
C LYS A 760 -16.25 6.79 13.54
N ALA A 761 -16.24 5.82 14.46
CA ALA A 761 -17.08 4.63 14.32
C ALA A 761 -18.58 4.96 14.39
N ALA A 762 -19.00 5.84 15.30
CA ALA A 762 -20.39 6.30 15.37
C ALA A 762 -20.84 6.94 14.03
N ILE A 763 -19.99 7.77 13.40
CA ILE A 763 -20.23 8.33 12.07
C ILE A 763 -20.40 7.21 11.03
N GLN A 764 -19.45 6.27 10.96
CA GLN A 764 -19.45 5.18 9.96
C GLN A 764 -20.62 4.19 10.12
N ILE A 765 -21.12 4.01 11.35
CA ILE A 765 -22.28 3.16 11.65
C ILE A 765 -23.56 3.91 11.25
N LEU A 766 -23.77 5.13 11.74
CA LEU A 766 -24.99 5.90 11.49
C LEU A 766 -25.12 6.34 10.03
N SER A 767 -24.00 6.50 9.30
CA SER A 767 -24.04 6.80 7.85
C SER A 767 -24.76 5.72 7.04
N LYS A 768 -24.78 4.47 7.54
CA LYS A 768 -25.49 3.35 6.92
C LYS A 768 -26.95 3.25 7.37
N SER A 769 -27.33 3.90 8.48
CA SER A 769 -28.66 3.79 9.08
C SER A 769 -29.06 5.06 9.82
N GLY A 770 -29.92 5.88 9.20
CA GLY A 770 -30.50 7.05 9.85
C GLY A 770 -29.66 8.34 9.76
N TRP A 771 -28.73 8.43 8.81
CA TRP A 771 -27.92 9.62 8.58
C TRP A 771 -28.73 10.79 8.02
N SER A 772 -28.52 12.00 8.56
CA SER A 772 -29.22 13.20 8.11
C SER A 772 -28.42 14.48 8.33
N GLU A 773 -28.76 15.53 7.57
CA GLU A 773 -28.16 16.86 7.71
C GLU A 773 -28.36 17.44 9.13
N GLU A 774 -29.49 17.13 9.77
CA GLU A 774 -29.78 17.58 11.15
C GLU A 774 -28.80 16.97 12.15
N ILE A 775 -28.45 15.69 12.02
CA ILE A 775 -27.47 15.04 12.91
C ILE A 775 -26.11 15.71 12.78
N ILE A 776 -25.63 15.89 11.55
CA ILE A 776 -24.32 16.50 11.29
C ILE A 776 -24.24 17.91 11.84
N THR A 777 -25.30 18.71 11.64
CA THR A 777 -25.36 20.10 12.11
C THR A 777 -25.46 20.17 13.63
N ARG A 778 -26.32 19.33 14.24
CA ARG A 778 -26.52 19.28 15.70
C ARG A 778 -25.22 18.97 16.44
N TYR A 779 -24.44 18.01 15.93
CA TYR A 779 -23.20 17.58 16.56
C TYR A 779 -21.94 18.29 16.02
N ASN A 780 -22.10 19.23 15.08
CA ASN A 780 -21.01 20.01 14.50
C ASN A 780 -19.86 19.14 13.92
N LEU A 781 -20.22 18.00 13.30
CA LEU A 781 -19.26 16.96 12.91
C LEU A 781 -18.25 17.41 11.83
N LEU A 782 -18.66 18.35 10.99
CA LEU A 782 -17.79 18.91 9.95
C LEU A 782 -16.70 19.83 10.50
N ASN A 783 -16.67 20.07 11.82
CA ASN A 783 -15.66 20.84 12.54
C ASN A 783 -15.00 20.02 13.67
N ASP A 784 -15.00 18.69 13.55
CA ASP A 784 -14.30 17.81 14.50
C ASP A 784 -12.81 18.20 14.61
N GLN A 785 -12.27 18.14 15.83
CA GLN A 785 -10.90 18.53 16.11
C GLN A 785 -9.87 17.50 15.64
N ASP A 786 -10.25 16.22 15.54
CA ASP A 786 -9.40 15.19 14.96
C ASP A 786 -9.61 15.15 13.43
N PRO A 787 -8.58 15.45 12.62
CA PRO A 787 -8.74 15.53 11.17
C PRO A 787 -9.20 14.23 10.51
N ASN A 788 -8.81 13.06 11.03
CA ASN A 788 -9.23 11.76 10.49
C ASN A 788 -10.73 11.49 10.75
N THR A 789 -11.22 11.89 11.92
CA THR A 789 -12.66 11.87 12.25
C THR A 789 -13.43 12.88 11.40
N ARG A 790 -12.87 14.07 11.19
CA ARG A 790 -13.44 15.10 10.30
C ARG A 790 -13.52 14.60 8.85
N LEU A 791 -12.51 13.88 8.37
CA LEU A 791 -12.51 13.23 7.07
C LEU A 791 -13.68 12.23 6.94
N ALA A 792 -13.87 11.37 7.94
CA ALA A 792 -14.99 10.43 7.96
C ALA A 792 -16.34 11.16 7.93
N ALA A 793 -16.48 12.27 8.67
CA ALA A 793 -17.68 13.11 8.65
C ALA A 793 -17.94 13.70 7.25
N ILE A 794 -16.92 14.25 6.59
CA ILE A 794 -17.05 14.84 5.24
C ILE A 794 -17.41 13.74 4.22
N VAL A 795 -16.71 12.61 4.21
CA VAL A 795 -16.97 11.51 3.28
C VAL A 795 -18.39 10.94 3.48
N SER A 796 -18.87 10.87 4.72
CA SER A 796 -20.22 10.36 5.03
C SER A 796 -21.36 11.18 4.40
N LEU A 797 -21.09 12.43 3.97
CA LEU A 797 -22.09 13.25 3.29
C LEU A 797 -22.48 12.68 1.91
N MET A 798 -21.69 11.78 1.33
CA MET A 798 -22.06 11.05 0.11
C MET A 798 -23.35 10.24 0.27
N GLU A 799 -23.70 9.85 1.50
CA GLU A 799 -24.93 9.12 1.82
C GLU A 799 -26.15 10.05 1.97
N ILE A 800 -25.94 11.37 1.91
CA ILE A 800 -27.02 12.37 2.04
C ILE A 800 -27.43 12.86 0.65
N ALA A 801 -28.74 13.03 0.48
CA ALA A 801 -29.29 13.63 -0.73
C ALA A 801 -28.72 15.04 -0.98
N PRO A 802 -28.65 15.50 -2.25
CA PRO A 802 -28.13 16.83 -2.56
C PRO A 802 -28.78 17.94 -1.72
N SER A 803 -27.95 18.79 -1.12
CA SER A 803 -28.36 19.85 -0.18
C SER A 803 -27.60 21.14 -0.48
N GLU A 804 -28.33 22.25 -0.65
CA GLU A 804 -27.72 23.56 -0.89
C GLU A 804 -27.01 24.11 0.35
N THR A 805 -27.54 23.82 1.54
CA THR A 805 -26.95 24.21 2.82
C THR A 805 -25.61 23.51 3.03
N LEU A 806 -25.58 22.18 2.91
CA LEU A 806 -24.33 21.41 3.02
C LEU A 806 -23.32 21.82 1.94
N GLY A 807 -23.77 22.08 0.71
CA GLY A 807 -22.91 22.62 -0.34
C GLY A 807 -22.27 23.96 0.03
N ALA A 808 -23.05 24.87 0.61
CA ALA A 808 -22.53 26.16 1.07
C ALA A 808 -21.54 26.02 2.25
N VAL A 809 -21.77 25.07 3.16
CA VAL A 809 -20.86 24.75 4.27
C VAL A 809 -19.56 24.14 3.72
N LEU A 810 -19.63 23.19 2.79
CA LEU A 810 -18.46 22.60 2.14
C LEU A 810 -17.61 23.67 1.43
N TYR A 811 -18.23 24.68 0.81
CA TYR A 811 -17.49 25.81 0.27
C TYR A 811 -16.74 26.59 1.36
N GLN A 812 -17.37 26.85 2.51
CA GLN A 812 -16.69 27.52 3.63
C GLN A 812 -15.50 26.69 4.13
N ILE A 813 -15.69 25.39 4.33
CA ILE A 813 -14.63 24.45 4.72
C ILE A 813 -13.48 24.46 3.70
N SER A 814 -13.80 24.53 2.40
CA SER A 814 -12.81 24.59 1.33
C SER A 814 -11.88 25.80 1.38
N THR A 815 -12.20 26.83 2.17
CA THR A 815 -11.39 28.03 2.36
C THR A 815 -10.47 27.99 3.59
N GLU A 816 -10.67 27.01 4.48
CA GLU A 816 -9.91 26.87 5.73
C GLU A 816 -8.46 26.44 5.49
N GLU A 817 -7.52 27.01 6.24
CA GLU A 817 -6.08 26.79 6.03
C GLU A 817 -5.64 25.34 6.32
N ASN A 818 -6.18 24.75 7.38
CA ASN A 818 -5.93 23.34 7.72
C ASN A 818 -6.50 22.38 6.68
N VAL A 819 -7.59 22.72 5.98
CA VAL A 819 -8.16 21.91 4.90
C VAL A 819 -7.34 22.05 3.62
N LYS A 820 -6.95 23.27 3.25
CA LYS A 820 -6.13 23.53 2.06
C LYS A 820 -4.77 22.84 2.11
N ASN A 821 -4.17 22.77 3.30
CA ASN A 821 -2.86 22.15 3.52
C ASN A 821 -2.93 20.64 3.82
N ASP A 822 -4.13 20.06 3.82
CA ASP A 822 -4.38 18.64 4.08
C ASP A 822 -4.88 17.95 2.81
N GLU A 823 -4.09 17.00 2.31
CA GLU A 823 -4.37 16.27 1.07
C GLU A 823 -5.72 15.54 1.11
N TRP A 824 -6.06 14.92 2.24
CA TRP A 824 -7.23 14.07 2.35
C TRP A 824 -8.49 14.89 2.59
N LEU A 825 -8.44 15.90 3.46
CA LEU A 825 -9.57 16.80 3.68
C LEU A 825 -9.89 17.59 2.42
N SER A 826 -8.89 18.15 1.74
CA SER A 826 -9.11 18.90 0.49
C SER A 826 -9.73 18.02 -0.59
N LYS A 827 -9.23 16.79 -0.78
CA LYS A 827 -9.77 15.81 -1.73
C LYS A 827 -11.19 15.38 -1.38
N ALA A 828 -11.47 15.11 -0.10
CA ALA A 828 -12.81 14.75 0.36
C ALA A 828 -13.81 15.89 0.16
N VAL A 829 -13.46 17.13 0.50
CA VAL A 829 -14.32 18.30 0.27
C VAL A 829 -14.62 18.45 -1.21
N TYR A 830 -13.61 18.33 -2.07
CA TYR A 830 -13.79 18.42 -3.52
C TYR A 830 -14.71 17.32 -4.08
N ALA A 831 -14.49 16.07 -3.66
CA ALA A 831 -15.28 14.93 -4.09
C ALA A 831 -16.75 15.07 -3.67
N VAL A 832 -16.98 15.31 -2.37
CA VAL A 832 -18.31 15.42 -1.77
C VAL A 832 -19.06 16.66 -2.24
N ALA A 833 -18.35 17.74 -2.59
CA ALA A 833 -18.97 18.90 -3.19
C ALA A 833 -19.71 18.57 -4.51
N HIS A 834 -19.37 17.49 -5.22
CA HIS A 834 -20.11 17.07 -6.42
C HIS A 834 -21.53 16.59 -6.09
N GLN A 835 -21.72 15.91 -4.95
CA GLN A 835 -23.04 15.51 -4.43
C GLN A 835 -23.86 16.75 -4.03
N HIS A 836 -23.22 17.75 -3.41
CA HIS A 836 -23.87 18.99 -2.94
C HIS A 836 -23.60 20.21 -3.85
N ARG A 837 -23.43 19.96 -5.15
CA ARG A 837 -22.86 20.91 -6.13
C ARG A 837 -23.55 22.27 -6.16
N LYS A 838 -24.88 22.29 -6.16
CA LYS A 838 -25.66 23.53 -6.33
C LYS A 838 -25.37 24.53 -5.21
N GLY A 839 -25.38 24.07 -3.95
CA GLY A 839 -25.05 24.91 -2.80
C GLY A 839 -23.63 25.43 -2.84
N PHE A 840 -22.69 24.55 -3.18
CA PHE A 840 -21.27 24.90 -3.27
C PHE A 840 -21.03 25.97 -4.34
N LEU A 841 -21.53 25.76 -5.56
CA LEU A 841 -21.41 26.73 -6.66
C LEU A 841 -22.09 28.06 -6.34
N ASN A 842 -23.30 28.04 -5.78
CA ASN A 842 -24.02 29.26 -5.42
C ASN A 842 -23.20 30.09 -4.43
N LYS A 843 -22.62 29.44 -3.41
CA LYS A 843 -21.80 30.12 -2.41
C LYS A 843 -20.47 30.60 -2.99
N PHE A 844 -19.80 29.81 -3.83
CA PHE A 844 -18.59 30.20 -4.53
C PHE A 844 -18.80 31.43 -5.41
N LEU A 845 -19.85 31.43 -6.26
CA LEU A 845 -20.16 32.54 -7.16
C LEU A 845 -20.55 33.81 -6.40
N ALA A 846 -21.25 33.68 -5.28
CA ALA A 846 -21.57 34.81 -4.41
C ALA A 846 -20.30 35.43 -3.78
N ALA A 847 -19.30 34.61 -3.44
CA ALA A 847 -18.02 35.06 -2.90
C ALA A 847 -17.05 35.58 -3.98
N ASN A 848 -17.27 35.22 -5.26
CA ASN A 848 -16.40 35.55 -6.39
C ASN A 848 -17.22 36.16 -7.55
N PRO A 849 -17.74 37.38 -7.39
CA PRO A 849 -18.65 38.00 -8.38
C PRO A 849 -17.98 38.25 -9.74
N ASP A 850 -16.65 38.41 -9.76
CA ASP A 850 -15.87 38.61 -10.98
C ASP A 850 -15.48 37.28 -11.68
N TYR A 851 -15.94 36.14 -11.17
CA TYR A 851 -15.68 34.84 -11.77
C TYR A 851 -16.36 34.71 -13.13
N ASP A 852 -15.54 34.61 -14.19
CA ASP A 852 -16.01 34.46 -15.56
C ASP A 852 -16.51 33.03 -15.82
N LYS A 853 -17.84 32.87 -15.76
CA LYS A 853 -18.52 31.60 -16.06
C LYS A 853 -18.26 31.09 -17.49
N GLN A 854 -17.82 31.92 -18.44
CA GLN A 854 -17.53 31.50 -19.81
C GLN A 854 -16.14 30.87 -19.98
N LYS A 855 -15.22 31.10 -19.04
CA LYS A 855 -13.93 30.37 -18.96
C LYS A 855 -14.05 29.04 -18.21
N ALA A 856 -15.16 28.83 -17.52
CA ALA A 856 -15.47 27.68 -16.71
C ALA A 856 -16.28 26.66 -17.52
N GLY A 857 -15.54 25.82 -18.22
CA GLY A 857 -15.99 24.72 -19.02
C GLY A 857 -14.70 24.09 -19.52
N GLU A 858 -14.65 22.75 -19.55
CA GLU A 858 -13.49 21.97 -20.01
C GLU A 858 -12.62 22.78 -20.96
N LEU A 859 -11.35 23.00 -20.60
CA LEU A 859 -10.36 23.47 -21.54
C LEU A 859 -10.32 22.37 -22.60
N LYS A 860 -11.17 22.49 -23.61
CA LYS A 860 -11.33 21.55 -24.71
C LYS A 860 -10.15 21.76 -25.63
N ARG A 861 -8.99 21.28 -25.17
CA ARG A 861 -7.66 21.48 -25.77
C ARG A 861 -7.63 21.06 -27.25
N GLU A 862 -8.55 20.18 -27.64
CA GLU A 862 -8.79 19.75 -29.01
C GLU A 862 -9.41 20.81 -29.92
N LEU A 863 -10.17 21.78 -29.39
CA LEU A 863 -10.92 22.73 -30.20
C LEU A 863 -10.01 23.75 -30.89
N PRO A 864 -10.32 24.16 -32.14
CA PRO A 864 -9.52 25.15 -32.86
C PRO A 864 -9.54 26.53 -32.20
N SER A 865 -10.55 26.82 -31.37
CA SER A 865 -10.74 28.08 -30.66
C SER A 865 -9.93 28.23 -29.37
N VAL A 866 -9.20 27.20 -28.93
CA VAL A 866 -8.38 27.26 -27.70
C VAL A 866 -7.29 28.32 -27.83
N ASN A 867 -7.19 29.18 -26.81
CA ASN A 867 -6.09 30.12 -26.67
C ASN A 867 -4.87 29.41 -26.05
N ASP A 868 -3.89 29.09 -26.89
CA ASP A 868 -2.66 28.40 -26.52
C ASP A 868 -1.46 29.36 -26.31
N ASN A 869 -1.69 30.66 -26.08
CA ASN A 869 -0.59 31.63 -25.91
C ASN A 869 0.27 31.39 -24.67
N ALA A 870 -0.30 30.77 -23.62
CA ALA A 870 0.40 30.43 -22.40
C ALA A 870 1.10 29.06 -22.45
N TRP A 871 0.91 28.28 -23.52
CA TRP A 871 1.50 26.95 -23.67
C TRP A 871 3.00 27.08 -23.95
N LYS A 872 3.79 26.18 -23.36
CA LYS A 872 5.24 26.13 -23.56
C LYS A 872 5.56 25.58 -24.95
N GLU A 873 6.75 25.85 -25.49
CA GLU A 873 7.17 25.29 -26.78
C GLU A 873 8.12 24.10 -26.61
N MET A 874 7.95 23.09 -27.46
CA MET A 874 8.83 21.93 -27.59
C MET A 874 9.12 21.69 -29.07
N LYS A 875 10.38 21.44 -29.41
CA LYS A 875 10.75 21.04 -30.77
C LYS A 875 10.47 19.54 -30.92
N LEU A 876 9.69 19.13 -31.91
CA LEU A 876 9.41 17.72 -32.19
C LEU A 876 9.88 17.35 -33.62
N PRO A 877 10.24 16.10 -33.90
CA PRO A 877 10.16 14.93 -33.00
C PRO A 877 11.37 14.78 -32.07
N GLN A 878 11.13 14.30 -30.84
CA GLN A 878 12.10 13.82 -29.85
C GLN A 878 11.33 13.25 -28.63
N TYR A 879 12.06 12.60 -27.73
CA TYR A 879 11.58 12.27 -26.39
C TYR A 879 11.30 13.55 -25.57
N MET A 880 10.25 13.55 -24.74
CA MET A 880 9.89 14.70 -23.89
C MET A 880 10.97 14.98 -22.84
N GLU A 881 11.60 13.93 -22.30
CA GLU A 881 12.66 13.99 -21.30
C GLU A 881 13.91 14.65 -21.88
N ALA A 882 14.25 14.34 -23.13
CA ALA A 882 15.35 14.97 -23.86
C ALA A 882 15.10 16.48 -24.10
N ALA A 883 13.84 16.90 -24.11
CA ALA A 883 13.43 18.30 -24.18
C ALA A 883 13.31 18.98 -22.80
N GLY A 884 13.67 18.29 -21.71
CA GLY A 884 13.63 18.80 -20.34
C GLY A 884 12.26 18.71 -19.65
N LEU A 885 11.32 17.94 -20.21
CA LEU A 885 10.04 17.62 -19.59
C LEU A 885 10.07 16.15 -19.12
N THR A 886 10.52 15.92 -17.89
CA THR A 886 10.57 14.59 -17.27
C THR A 886 9.31 14.36 -16.45
N ILE A 887 8.28 13.76 -17.05
CA ILE A 887 7.02 13.41 -16.39
C ILE A 887 6.51 12.09 -16.96
N ASP A 888 5.93 11.26 -16.10
CA ASP A 888 4.94 10.26 -16.52
C ASP A 888 3.57 10.95 -16.44
N GLY A 889 2.67 10.78 -17.40
CA GLY A 889 1.38 11.47 -17.38
C GLY A 889 0.75 11.79 -18.73
N LEU A 890 -0.12 12.80 -18.75
CA LEU A 890 -0.87 13.23 -19.93
C LEU A 890 -0.38 14.59 -20.43
N VAL A 891 0.05 14.65 -21.68
CA VAL A 891 0.59 15.86 -22.31
C VAL A 891 -0.15 16.17 -23.60
N TRP A 892 -0.58 17.42 -23.76
CA TRP A 892 -1.14 17.91 -25.01
C TRP A 892 -0.09 18.62 -25.83
N PHE A 893 -0.09 18.35 -27.13
CA PHE A 893 0.67 19.07 -28.14
C PHE A 893 -0.26 19.77 -29.12
N ARG A 894 0.04 21.02 -29.49
CA ARG A 894 -0.68 21.80 -30.49
C ARG A 894 0.22 22.42 -31.55
N LYS A 895 -0.27 22.41 -32.79
CA LYS A 895 0.36 23.10 -33.92
C LYS A 895 -0.67 23.65 -34.89
N ALA A 896 -0.38 24.81 -35.45
CA ALA A 896 -1.15 25.38 -36.55
C ALA A 896 -0.41 25.15 -37.88
N VAL A 897 -1.15 24.79 -38.93
CA VAL A 897 -0.62 24.64 -40.29
C VAL A 897 -1.49 25.40 -41.28
N GLU A 898 -0.86 26.02 -42.27
CA GLU A 898 -1.55 26.71 -43.37
C GLU A 898 -1.69 25.77 -44.57
N LEU A 899 -2.92 25.58 -45.05
CA LEU A 899 -3.21 24.73 -46.21
C LEU A 899 -3.66 25.58 -47.42
N PRO A 900 -3.23 25.25 -48.65
CA PRO A 900 -3.72 25.93 -49.84
C PRO A 900 -5.21 25.63 -50.07
N ALA A 901 -5.91 26.50 -50.80
CA ALA A 901 -7.33 26.30 -51.12
C ALA A 901 -7.61 24.96 -51.85
N SER A 902 -6.62 24.44 -52.59
CA SER A 902 -6.68 23.15 -53.30
C SER A 902 -6.73 21.93 -52.38
N ALA A 903 -6.45 22.08 -51.08
CA ALA A 903 -6.49 21.03 -50.08
C ALA A 903 -7.84 20.95 -49.32
N ALA A 904 -8.69 21.97 -49.42
CA ALA A 904 -9.95 22.03 -48.69
C ALA A 904 -10.94 20.94 -49.17
N GLY A 905 -11.65 20.31 -48.24
CA GLY A 905 -12.71 19.34 -48.54
C GLY A 905 -12.22 17.98 -49.07
N LYS A 906 -10.90 17.75 -49.18
CA LYS A 906 -10.31 16.47 -49.62
C LYS A 906 -9.96 15.58 -48.43
N LYS A 907 -9.96 14.26 -48.66
CA LYS A 907 -9.34 13.29 -47.74
C LYS A 907 -7.84 13.54 -47.63
N GLY A 908 -7.25 13.19 -46.50
CA GLY A 908 -5.81 13.28 -46.27
C GLY A 908 -5.28 12.21 -45.35
N THR A 909 -4.02 12.32 -44.98
CA THR A 909 -3.33 11.45 -44.02
C THR A 909 -2.46 12.31 -43.11
N ILE A 910 -2.48 12.03 -41.82
CA ILE A 910 -1.53 12.58 -40.85
C ILE A 910 -0.65 11.46 -40.32
N SER A 911 0.66 11.69 -40.29
CA SER A 911 1.65 10.80 -39.70
C SER A 911 2.37 11.56 -38.59
N LEU A 912 2.43 10.97 -37.40
CA LEU A 912 3.05 11.57 -36.20
C LEU A 912 4.37 10.90 -35.81
N GLY A 913 4.84 9.95 -36.62
CA GLY A 913 5.98 9.11 -36.27
C GLY A 913 5.61 8.09 -35.20
N ASN A 914 6.58 7.71 -34.38
CA ASN A 914 6.37 6.81 -33.25
C ASN A 914 5.87 7.61 -32.04
N ILE A 915 4.92 7.04 -31.30
CA ILE A 915 4.46 7.54 -30.00
C ILE A 915 4.50 6.37 -29.02
N ASP A 916 5.00 6.63 -27.82
CA ASP A 916 4.99 5.64 -26.75
C ASP A 916 3.63 5.61 -26.03
N ASP A 917 3.20 4.43 -25.60
CA ASP A 917 1.90 4.15 -24.95
C ASP A 917 0.63 4.53 -25.73
N SER A 918 0.05 5.72 -25.48
CA SER A 918 -1.27 6.07 -26.03
C SER A 918 -1.30 7.47 -26.64
N ASP A 919 -2.10 7.65 -27.70
CA ASP A 919 -2.44 8.97 -28.23
C ASP A 919 -3.89 9.10 -28.70
N ILE A 920 -4.37 10.34 -28.69
CA ILE A 920 -5.57 10.75 -29.41
C ILE A 920 -5.26 12.01 -30.22
N THR A 921 -5.54 11.96 -31.52
CA THR A 921 -5.21 13.04 -32.46
C THR A 921 -6.47 13.72 -32.99
N TYR A 922 -6.46 15.05 -32.97
CA TYR A 922 -7.55 15.92 -33.42
C TYR A 922 -7.06 16.91 -34.48
N ILE A 923 -7.91 17.18 -35.47
CA ILE A 923 -7.72 18.26 -36.44
C ILE A 923 -8.97 19.14 -36.45
N ASN A 924 -8.79 20.43 -36.22
CA ASN A 924 -9.89 21.41 -36.10
C ASN A 924 -10.99 20.98 -35.10
N GLY A 925 -10.62 20.30 -34.02
CA GLY A 925 -11.57 19.78 -33.01
C GLY A 925 -12.23 18.46 -33.37
N ILE A 926 -11.93 17.87 -34.53
CA ILE A 926 -12.47 16.57 -34.94
C ILE A 926 -11.41 15.50 -34.69
N LYS A 927 -11.76 14.45 -33.93
CA LYS A 927 -10.88 13.29 -33.72
C LYS A 927 -10.63 12.58 -35.05
N VAL A 928 -9.36 12.42 -35.43
CA VAL A 928 -8.95 11.75 -36.68
C VAL A 928 -8.28 10.40 -36.43
N GLY A 929 -7.83 10.12 -35.20
CA GLY A 929 -7.26 8.84 -34.84
C GLY A 929 -6.92 8.72 -33.36
N SER A 930 -6.68 7.49 -32.91
CA SER A 930 -6.15 7.16 -31.60
C SER A 930 -5.62 5.73 -31.58
N ILE A 931 -4.56 5.50 -30.81
CA ILE A 931 -4.03 4.18 -30.51
C ILE A 931 -3.71 4.18 -29.01
N GLU A 932 -4.09 3.11 -28.30
CA GLU A 932 -3.92 3.00 -26.84
C GLU A 932 -3.01 1.81 -26.49
N ARG A 933 -2.16 1.98 -25.47
CA ARG A 933 -1.30 0.92 -24.88
C ARG A 933 -0.49 0.15 -25.93
N ARG A 934 0.20 0.90 -26.79
CA ARG A 934 1.09 0.37 -27.83
C ARG A 934 2.42 1.09 -27.80
N TYR A 935 3.40 0.39 -27.22
CA TYR A 935 4.77 0.82 -27.06
C TYR A 935 5.43 1.14 -28.41
N ASN A 936 5.91 2.38 -28.55
CA ASN A 936 6.72 2.85 -29.68
C ASN A 936 6.15 2.52 -31.09
N ASP A 937 4.83 2.39 -31.25
CA ASP A 937 4.19 2.08 -32.54
C ASP A 937 4.07 3.31 -33.45
N LYS A 938 4.05 3.12 -34.77
CA LYS A 938 3.88 4.23 -35.73
C LYS A 938 2.43 4.71 -35.78
N ARG A 939 2.22 6.02 -35.62
CA ARG A 939 0.91 6.67 -35.65
C ARG A 939 0.65 7.30 -37.01
N VAL A 940 -0.21 6.67 -37.80
CA VAL A 940 -0.66 7.14 -39.12
C VAL A 940 -2.19 7.05 -39.19
N TYR A 941 -2.85 8.19 -39.39
CA TYR A 941 -4.30 8.29 -39.38
C TYR A 941 -4.84 8.87 -40.68
N GLU A 942 -5.96 8.33 -41.16
CA GLU A 942 -6.71 8.91 -42.28
C GLU A 942 -7.50 10.13 -41.81
N ILE A 943 -7.45 11.21 -42.59
CA ILE A 943 -8.22 12.42 -42.36
C ILE A 943 -9.45 12.38 -43.27
N PRO A 944 -10.67 12.33 -42.72
CA PRO A 944 -11.89 12.34 -43.52
C PRO A 944 -12.04 13.61 -44.37
N ALA A 945 -12.74 13.48 -45.51
CA ALA A 945 -13.08 14.63 -46.35
C ALA A 945 -13.93 15.63 -45.56
N GLY A 946 -13.62 16.93 -45.68
CA GLY A 946 -14.33 18.00 -44.98
C GLY A 946 -13.73 18.41 -43.64
N VAL A 947 -12.77 17.65 -43.07
CA VAL A 947 -12.06 18.03 -41.83
C VAL A 947 -11.04 19.15 -42.07
N LEU A 948 -10.37 19.13 -43.22
CA LEU A 948 -9.38 20.13 -43.63
C LEU A 948 -10.04 21.29 -44.38
N LYS A 949 -9.65 22.51 -44.02
CA LYS A 949 -10.10 23.76 -44.66
C LYS A 949 -8.95 24.52 -45.31
N ALA A 950 -9.29 25.42 -46.22
CA ALA A 950 -8.32 26.36 -46.78
C ALA A 950 -7.81 27.31 -45.68
N GLY A 951 -6.52 27.66 -45.72
CA GLY A 951 -5.87 28.49 -44.71
C GLY A 951 -5.53 27.73 -43.43
N LYS A 952 -5.64 28.41 -42.29
CA LYS A 952 -5.21 27.90 -40.99
C LYS A 952 -6.01 26.68 -40.51
N ASN A 953 -5.32 25.59 -40.21
CA ASN A 953 -5.85 24.40 -39.55
C ASN A 953 -5.11 24.19 -38.22
N SER A 954 -5.83 23.72 -37.20
CA SER A 954 -5.26 23.40 -35.88
C SER A 954 -5.16 21.89 -35.73
N ILE A 955 -4.02 21.42 -35.24
CA ILE A 955 -3.76 20.03 -34.87
C ILE A 955 -3.53 20.00 -33.37
N ALA A 956 -4.20 19.10 -32.67
CA ALA A 956 -4.01 18.83 -31.25
C ALA A 956 -3.81 17.33 -31.03
N ILE A 957 -2.83 16.96 -30.21
CA ILE A 957 -2.48 15.56 -29.91
C ILE A 957 -2.44 15.44 -28.40
N ARG A 958 -3.19 14.50 -27.83
CA ARG A 958 -3.11 14.14 -26.42
C ARG A 958 -2.29 12.85 -26.34
N VAL A 959 -1.15 12.89 -25.68
CA VAL A 959 -0.25 11.76 -25.47
C VAL A 959 -0.31 11.35 -24.00
N GLU A 960 -0.44 10.06 -23.74
CA GLU A 960 -0.30 9.45 -22.42
C GLU A 960 1.01 8.70 -22.38
N ASP A 961 1.82 8.96 -21.37
CA ASP A 961 3.05 8.24 -21.06
C ASP A 961 2.88 7.62 -19.67
N THR A 962 2.96 6.30 -19.59
CA THR A 962 2.74 5.54 -18.36
C THR A 962 4.05 5.12 -17.69
N GLY A 963 5.20 5.39 -18.32
CA GLY A 963 6.52 5.18 -17.76
C GLY A 963 7.60 4.98 -18.83
N GLY A 964 8.78 5.58 -18.63
CA GLY A 964 9.92 5.38 -19.53
C GLY A 964 10.30 6.65 -20.28
N GLY A 965 10.41 6.57 -21.61
CA GLY A 965 10.71 7.74 -22.45
C GLY A 965 9.51 8.10 -23.30
N GLY A 966 8.79 9.18 -22.96
CA GLY A 966 7.57 9.59 -23.63
C GLY A 966 7.76 10.53 -24.83
N GLY A 967 6.67 10.78 -25.54
CA GLY A 967 6.59 11.83 -26.57
C GLY A 967 6.48 11.31 -27.99
N LEU A 968 7.06 12.06 -28.94
CA LEU A 968 7.03 11.74 -30.37
C LEU A 968 8.46 11.52 -30.88
N PRO A 969 9.18 10.42 -30.52
CA PRO A 969 10.60 10.23 -30.82
C PRO A 969 10.94 9.81 -32.27
N GLY A 970 10.02 9.95 -33.24
CA GLY A 970 10.23 9.59 -34.65
C GLY A 970 11.24 10.46 -35.42
N LYS A 971 11.43 10.22 -36.73
CA LYS A 971 12.28 11.09 -37.58
C LYS A 971 11.51 12.29 -38.15
N PRO A 972 12.14 13.46 -38.38
CA PRO A 972 11.45 14.64 -38.91
C PRO A 972 10.65 14.41 -40.21
N GLU A 973 11.11 13.52 -41.09
CA GLU A 973 10.43 13.15 -42.34
C GLU A 973 9.18 12.27 -42.14
N GLU A 974 9.02 11.67 -40.95
CA GLU A 974 7.86 10.84 -40.57
C GLU A 974 6.72 11.68 -39.98
N LEU A 975 6.98 12.92 -39.57
CA LEU A 975 5.96 13.85 -39.07
C LEU A 975 5.44 14.72 -40.22
N PHE A 976 4.28 14.38 -40.77
CA PHE A 976 3.70 15.12 -41.89
C PHE A 976 2.18 15.05 -41.98
N LEU A 977 1.59 16.02 -42.68
CA LEU A 977 0.20 16.01 -43.13
C LEU A 977 0.17 16.04 -44.66
N GLN A 978 -0.57 15.13 -45.28
CA GLN A 978 -0.68 15.01 -46.74
C GLN A 978 -2.14 15.03 -47.19
N THR A 979 -2.47 15.87 -48.17
CA THR A 979 -3.82 15.96 -48.77
C THR A 979 -3.76 16.57 -50.16
N GLY A 980 -4.58 16.07 -51.09
CA GLY A 980 -4.76 16.69 -52.41
C GLY A 980 -3.48 16.89 -53.24
N GLY A 981 -2.46 16.05 -53.05
CA GLY A 981 -1.14 16.16 -53.70
C GLY A 981 -0.11 17.04 -52.96
N THR A 982 -0.53 17.73 -51.90
CA THR A 982 0.34 18.57 -51.05
C THR A 982 0.76 17.78 -49.81
N LYS A 983 2.07 17.76 -49.51
CA LYS A 983 2.64 17.18 -48.29
C LYS A 983 3.34 18.28 -47.48
N ILE A 984 3.00 18.42 -46.21
CA ILE A 984 3.51 19.44 -45.30
C ILE A 984 4.21 18.77 -44.13
N SER A 985 5.42 19.23 -43.80
CA SER A 985 6.14 18.75 -42.62
C SER A 985 5.49 19.28 -41.34
N LEU A 986 5.35 18.41 -40.34
CA LEU A 986 4.89 18.74 -39.01
C LEU A 986 6.04 18.87 -38.00
N ALA A 987 7.28 18.59 -38.42
CA ALA A 987 8.47 18.76 -37.58
C ALA A 987 8.72 20.23 -37.21
N GLY A 988 9.50 20.47 -36.15
CA GLY A 988 9.81 21.79 -35.61
C GLY A 988 9.02 22.10 -34.34
N ASN A 989 8.77 23.38 -34.06
CA ASN A 989 8.14 23.79 -32.80
C ASN A 989 6.66 23.36 -32.75
N TRP A 990 6.29 22.83 -31.59
CA TRP A 990 4.94 22.53 -31.14
C TRP A 990 4.73 23.23 -29.81
N LYS A 991 3.51 23.68 -29.55
CA LYS A 991 3.11 24.13 -28.22
C LYS A 991 2.70 22.93 -27.39
N TYR A 992 2.92 22.94 -26.09
CA TYR A 992 2.47 21.89 -25.19
C TYR A 992 1.92 22.41 -23.85
N ASP A 993 1.04 21.61 -23.27
CA ASP A 993 0.44 21.81 -21.95
C ASP A 993 0.31 20.44 -21.25
N VAL A 994 0.66 20.38 -19.97
CA VAL A 994 0.56 19.14 -19.18
C VAL A 994 -0.85 19.07 -18.60
N GLU A 995 -1.60 18.03 -18.96
CA GLU A 995 -2.91 17.76 -18.38
C GLU A 995 -2.78 17.06 -17.03
N LEU A 996 -1.87 16.10 -16.91
CA LEU A 996 -1.69 15.29 -15.72
C LEU A 996 -0.23 14.82 -15.62
N GLU A 997 0.28 14.71 -14.39
CA GLU A 997 1.56 14.06 -14.08
C GLU A 997 1.27 12.93 -13.09
N TYR A 998 1.61 11.70 -13.44
CA TYR A 998 1.58 10.54 -12.56
C TYR A 998 2.75 10.64 -11.57
N GLY A 999 2.52 10.22 -10.32
CA GLY A 999 3.58 10.11 -9.31
C GLY A 999 4.09 11.43 -8.70
N SER A 1000 3.69 12.61 -9.17
CA SER A 1000 4.06 13.86 -8.49
C SER A 1000 3.23 14.04 -7.21
N ARG A 1001 3.90 14.39 -6.10
CA ARG A 1001 3.26 14.81 -4.83
C ARG A 1001 2.57 16.19 -4.95
N ARG A 1002 2.22 16.62 -6.16
CA ARG A 1002 1.50 17.87 -6.35
C ARG A 1002 0.04 17.63 -6.00
N SER A 1003 -0.46 18.43 -5.08
CA SER A 1003 -1.88 18.42 -4.79
C SER A 1003 -2.62 18.79 -6.07
N MET A 1004 -3.78 18.18 -6.32
CA MET A 1004 -4.66 18.60 -7.41
C MET A 1004 -5.08 20.08 -7.30
N PHE A 1005 -4.84 20.70 -6.14
CA PHE A 1005 -5.10 22.10 -5.85
C PHE A 1005 -3.86 23.01 -5.98
N ASP A 1006 -2.71 22.49 -6.43
CA ASP A 1006 -1.50 23.31 -6.61
C ASP A 1006 -1.74 24.46 -7.60
N GLY A 1007 -1.51 25.70 -7.14
CA GLY A 1007 -1.70 26.90 -7.96
C GLY A 1007 -3.16 27.33 -8.18
N THR A 1008 -4.13 26.67 -7.52
CA THR A 1008 -5.55 27.05 -7.55
C THR A 1008 -6.20 26.88 -6.17
N THR A 1009 -7.47 27.22 -6.02
CA THR A 1009 -8.23 26.91 -4.80
C THR A 1009 -9.20 25.77 -5.07
N ILE A 1010 -9.56 24.99 -4.04
CA ILE A 1010 -10.59 23.94 -4.15
C ILE A 1010 -11.86 24.51 -4.80
N GLY A 1011 -12.31 25.67 -4.30
CA GLY A 1011 -13.51 26.33 -4.81
C GLY A 1011 -13.40 26.75 -6.28
N LYS A 1012 -12.26 27.32 -6.68
CA LYS A 1012 -12.04 27.74 -8.08
C LYS A 1012 -11.94 26.52 -9.00
N LEU A 1013 -11.16 25.50 -8.66
CA LEU A 1013 -11.06 24.28 -9.45
C LEU A 1013 -12.42 23.59 -9.61
N PHE A 1014 -13.17 23.51 -8.51
CA PHE A 1014 -14.52 22.95 -8.53
C PHE A 1014 -15.43 23.73 -9.47
N ALA A 1015 -15.42 25.06 -9.38
CA ALA A 1015 -16.20 25.91 -10.27
C ALA A 1015 -15.73 25.82 -11.73
N ASP A 1016 -14.43 25.71 -12.00
CA ASP A 1016 -13.90 25.59 -13.36
C ASP A 1016 -14.42 24.30 -14.02
N ASN A 1017 -14.52 23.22 -13.23
CA ASN A 1017 -14.97 21.91 -13.69
C ASN A 1017 -16.50 21.74 -13.73
N ASN A 1018 -17.25 22.54 -12.98
CA ASN A 1018 -18.69 22.34 -12.75
C ASN A 1018 -19.59 23.54 -13.07
N ALA A 1019 -19.08 24.77 -13.14
CA ALA A 1019 -19.90 25.94 -13.52
C ALA A 1019 -20.31 25.83 -15.00
N GLY A 1020 -21.53 26.25 -15.33
CA GLY A 1020 -22.05 26.15 -16.70
C GLY A 1020 -22.50 24.74 -17.12
N LYS A 1021 -22.19 23.68 -16.34
CA LYS A 1021 -22.73 22.32 -16.54
C LYS A 1021 -24.15 22.16 -15.98
N ASP A 1022 -24.99 23.19 -16.09
CA ASP A 1022 -26.40 23.22 -15.63
C ASP A 1022 -27.34 22.32 -16.47
N SER A 1023 -26.81 21.33 -17.18
CA SER A 1023 -27.60 20.44 -18.05
C SER A 1023 -27.27 18.95 -17.98
N ALA A 1024 -26.44 18.49 -17.04
CA ALA A 1024 -26.12 17.05 -16.94
C ALA A 1024 -25.98 16.50 -15.51
N VAL A 1025 -26.81 16.96 -14.57
CA VAL A 1025 -27.34 16.02 -13.58
C VAL A 1025 -28.83 15.98 -13.83
N THR A 1026 -29.28 14.86 -14.38
CA THR A 1026 -30.66 14.42 -14.27
C THR A 1026 -31.00 14.41 -12.79
N THR A 1027 -31.56 15.52 -12.33
CA THR A 1027 -32.52 15.50 -11.24
C THR A 1027 -33.59 14.52 -11.70
N SER A 1028 -33.52 13.29 -11.19
CA SER A 1028 -34.70 12.45 -11.13
C SER A 1028 -35.72 13.28 -10.35
N ALA A 1029 -36.83 13.60 -11.01
CA ALA A 1029 -37.95 14.18 -10.31
C ALA A 1029 -38.27 13.22 -9.15
N THR A 1030 -38.33 13.75 -7.93
CA THR A 1030 -38.69 12.98 -6.74
C THR A 1030 -39.93 12.12 -7.04
N GLY A 1031 -39.76 10.80 -7.01
CA GLY A 1031 -40.82 9.81 -7.27
C GLY A 1031 -40.75 9.06 -8.61
N ALA A 1032 -39.89 9.46 -9.57
CA ALA A 1032 -39.75 8.76 -10.85
C ALA A 1032 -39.03 7.41 -10.70
N GLN A 1033 -39.60 6.34 -11.28
CA GLN A 1033 -38.95 5.04 -11.34
C GLN A 1033 -37.88 5.08 -12.45
N VAL A 1034 -36.62 4.88 -12.08
CA VAL A 1034 -35.50 4.88 -13.04
C VAL A 1034 -35.25 3.46 -13.54
N ILE A 1035 -35.25 3.29 -14.86
CA ILE A 1035 -34.94 2.03 -15.56
C ILE A 1035 -33.67 2.28 -16.38
N LYS A 1036 -32.63 1.47 -16.16
CA LYS A 1036 -31.46 1.46 -17.04
C LYS A 1036 -31.69 0.39 -18.11
N LEU A 1037 -31.61 0.78 -19.37
CA LEU A 1037 -31.81 -0.10 -20.52
C LEU A 1037 -30.59 0.04 -21.44
N GLY A 1038 -29.82 -1.02 -21.62
CA GLY A 1038 -28.66 -1.06 -22.49
C GLY A 1038 -28.90 -1.81 -23.79
N VAL A 1039 -27.90 -1.78 -24.67
CA VAL A 1039 -27.80 -2.66 -25.84
C VAL A 1039 -26.73 -3.72 -25.58
N ILE A 1040 -27.04 -4.99 -25.84
CA ILE A 1040 -26.05 -6.07 -25.76
C ILE A 1040 -25.12 -5.94 -26.97
N LYS A 1041 -23.84 -5.70 -26.70
CA LYS A 1041 -22.81 -5.45 -27.73
C LYS A 1041 -22.77 -6.57 -28.77
N ASN A 1042 -22.83 -6.20 -30.05
CA ASN A 1042 -22.83 -7.09 -31.22
C ASN A 1042 -24.04 -8.05 -31.33
N GLU A 1043 -25.10 -7.88 -30.54
CA GLU A 1043 -26.25 -8.80 -30.57
C GLU A 1043 -27.55 -8.19 -31.11
N MET A 1044 -27.63 -6.87 -31.35
CA MET A 1044 -28.85 -6.18 -31.76
C MET A 1044 -30.06 -6.51 -30.85
N LYS A 1045 -29.84 -6.49 -29.53
CA LYS A 1045 -30.86 -6.73 -28.50
C LYS A 1045 -30.73 -5.71 -27.38
N TYR A 1046 -31.87 -5.39 -26.75
CA TYR A 1046 -31.82 -4.73 -25.45
C TYR A 1046 -31.37 -5.74 -24.38
N ASP A 1047 -30.66 -5.26 -23.36
CA ASP A 1047 -30.21 -6.08 -22.23
C ASP A 1047 -31.37 -6.53 -21.33
N LEU A 1048 -32.44 -5.74 -21.24
CA LEU A 1048 -33.70 -6.11 -20.64
C LEU A 1048 -34.70 -6.51 -21.72
N LYS A 1049 -35.28 -7.70 -21.56
CA LYS A 1049 -36.39 -8.20 -22.39
C LYS A 1049 -37.76 -7.72 -21.89
N GLU A 1050 -37.85 -7.46 -20.59
CA GLU A 1050 -39.02 -6.87 -19.95
C GLU A 1050 -38.63 -6.03 -18.73
N PHE A 1051 -39.42 -5.00 -18.43
CA PHE A 1051 -39.37 -4.26 -17.16
C PHE A 1051 -40.77 -3.82 -16.73
N THR A 1052 -40.97 -3.55 -15.44
CA THR A 1052 -42.30 -3.24 -14.87
C THR A 1052 -42.36 -1.82 -14.34
N VAL A 1053 -43.45 -1.11 -14.61
CA VAL A 1053 -43.75 0.24 -14.11
C VAL A 1053 -45.18 0.32 -13.56
N GLU A 1054 -45.42 1.19 -12.58
CA GLU A 1054 -46.75 1.41 -12.01
C GLU A 1054 -47.56 2.41 -12.85
N ALA A 1055 -48.83 2.10 -13.10
CA ALA A 1055 -49.73 2.95 -13.88
C ALA A 1055 -49.80 4.39 -13.31
N GLY A 1056 -49.58 5.39 -14.16
CA GLY A 1056 -49.61 6.81 -13.78
C GLY A 1056 -48.37 7.34 -13.04
N ARG A 1057 -47.33 6.52 -12.83
CA ARG A 1057 -46.09 6.94 -12.17
C ARG A 1057 -45.11 7.59 -13.16
N PRO A 1058 -44.35 8.64 -12.79
CA PRO A 1058 -43.24 9.12 -13.61
C PRO A 1058 -42.17 8.03 -13.78
N VAL A 1059 -41.65 7.88 -15.00
CA VAL A 1059 -40.64 6.89 -15.38
C VAL A 1059 -39.51 7.61 -16.11
N GLU A 1060 -38.28 7.20 -15.81
CA GLU A 1060 -37.07 7.67 -16.46
C GLU A 1060 -36.29 6.47 -16.99
N ILE A 1061 -36.22 6.31 -18.31
CA ILE A 1061 -35.38 5.29 -18.94
C ILE A 1061 -34.05 5.94 -19.33
N VAL A 1062 -32.96 5.44 -18.77
CA VAL A 1062 -31.59 5.77 -19.19
C VAL A 1062 -31.20 4.72 -20.23
N PHE A 1063 -31.25 5.10 -21.51
CA PHE A 1063 -30.96 4.22 -22.64
C PHE A 1063 -29.49 4.37 -23.07
N GLU A 1064 -28.69 3.32 -22.87
CA GLU A 1064 -27.26 3.30 -23.14
C GLU A 1064 -26.94 2.45 -24.37
N ASN A 1065 -26.29 3.04 -25.38
CA ASN A 1065 -25.89 2.33 -26.57
C ASN A 1065 -24.41 1.91 -26.50
N LEU A 1066 -24.17 0.68 -26.03
CA LEU A 1066 -22.83 0.08 -25.96
C LEU A 1066 -22.38 -0.61 -27.26
N ASP A 1067 -23.24 -0.64 -28.29
CA ASP A 1067 -22.97 -1.30 -29.56
C ASP A 1067 -22.26 -0.36 -30.56
N PHE A 1068 -21.66 -0.93 -31.61
CA PHE A 1068 -21.00 -0.16 -32.67
C PHE A 1068 -21.99 0.44 -33.69
N MET A 1069 -23.26 0.05 -33.63
CA MET A 1069 -24.35 0.55 -34.48
C MET A 1069 -25.21 1.56 -33.72
N GLN A 1070 -25.97 2.38 -34.46
CA GLN A 1070 -26.91 3.33 -33.83
C GLN A 1070 -28.20 2.62 -33.42
N HIS A 1071 -28.75 2.99 -32.28
CA HIS A 1071 -30.00 2.43 -31.79
C HIS A 1071 -30.92 3.53 -31.26
N ASN A 1072 -32.22 3.29 -31.28
CA ASN A 1072 -33.23 4.11 -30.63
C ASN A 1072 -34.16 3.21 -29.81
N LEU A 1073 -35.03 3.83 -29.01
CA LEU A 1073 -36.07 3.15 -28.24
C LEU A 1073 -37.41 3.80 -28.56
N VAL A 1074 -38.37 3.02 -29.03
CA VAL A 1074 -39.74 3.46 -29.30
C VAL A 1074 -40.70 2.61 -28.48
N ILE A 1075 -41.48 3.23 -27.59
CA ILE A 1075 -42.54 2.58 -26.79
C ILE A 1075 -43.88 2.79 -27.50
N GLY A 1076 -44.55 1.69 -27.83
CA GLY A 1076 -45.83 1.67 -28.54
C GLY A 1076 -47.02 1.34 -27.65
N GLN A 1077 -48.24 1.56 -28.16
CA GLN A 1077 -49.49 1.09 -27.54
C GLN A 1077 -49.58 -0.44 -27.47
N ILE A 1078 -50.40 -0.97 -26.57
CA ILE A 1078 -50.65 -2.42 -26.44
C ILE A 1078 -51.03 -3.01 -27.80
N GLY A 1079 -50.30 -4.04 -28.25
CA GLY A 1079 -50.53 -4.73 -29.53
C GLY A 1079 -50.00 -4.02 -30.77
N SER A 1080 -49.23 -2.93 -30.63
CA SER A 1080 -48.77 -2.10 -31.77
C SER A 1080 -47.42 -2.50 -32.40
N LEU A 1081 -46.72 -3.50 -31.87
CA LEU A 1081 -45.35 -3.85 -32.27
C LEU A 1081 -45.21 -4.06 -33.79
N GLU A 1082 -46.12 -4.83 -34.39
CA GLU A 1082 -46.06 -5.13 -35.84
C GLU A 1082 -46.41 -3.90 -36.70
N THR A 1083 -47.33 -3.06 -36.24
CA THR A 1083 -47.71 -1.81 -36.91
C THR A 1083 -46.54 -0.83 -36.92
N ILE A 1084 -45.89 -0.64 -35.77
CA ILE A 1084 -44.71 0.23 -35.62
C ILE A 1084 -43.54 -0.32 -36.43
N GLY A 1085 -43.31 -1.64 -36.38
CA GLY A 1085 -42.27 -2.32 -37.14
C GLY A 1085 -42.40 -2.13 -38.66
N LYS A 1086 -43.58 -2.39 -39.22
CA LYS A 1086 -43.84 -2.17 -40.67
C LYS A 1086 -43.69 -0.71 -41.10
N ALA A 1087 -43.99 0.23 -40.20
CA ALA A 1087 -43.77 1.64 -40.48
C ALA A 1087 -42.29 2.04 -40.38
N ALA A 1088 -41.53 1.42 -39.47
CA ALA A 1088 -40.08 1.56 -39.40
C ALA A 1088 -39.40 1.05 -40.69
N ASP A 1089 -39.84 -0.08 -41.24
CA ASP A 1089 -39.33 -0.60 -42.52
C ASP A 1089 -39.58 0.36 -43.69
N LYS A 1090 -40.76 1.01 -43.73
CA LYS A 1090 -41.03 2.06 -44.73
C LYS A 1090 -40.12 3.27 -44.52
N LEU A 1091 -39.91 3.67 -43.27
CA LEU A 1091 -39.07 4.81 -42.89
C LEU A 1091 -37.58 4.56 -43.17
N ALA A 1092 -37.13 3.30 -43.16
CA ALA A 1092 -35.78 2.92 -43.56
C ALA A 1092 -35.44 3.27 -45.02
N SER A 1093 -36.46 3.35 -45.88
CA SER A 1093 -36.32 3.75 -47.30
C SER A 1093 -36.54 5.24 -47.57
N ASP A 1094 -36.90 6.04 -46.56
CA ASP A 1094 -37.09 7.48 -46.67
C ASP A 1094 -35.72 8.20 -46.65
N PRO A 1095 -35.36 9.01 -47.66
CA PRO A 1095 -34.13 9.80 -47.67
C PRO A 1095 -33.97 10.73 -46.45
N GLN A 1096 -35.07 11.08 -45.77
CA GLN A 1096 -35.07 11.89 -44.54
C GLN A 1096 -35.17 11.05 -43.26
N GLY A 1097 -35.05 9.71 -43.34
CA GLY A 1097 -35.23 8.80 -42.19
C GLY A 1097 -34.31 9.11 -41.00
N ALA A 1098 -33.05 9.48 -41.28
CA ALA A 1098 -32.07 9.86 -40.26
C ALA A 1098 -32.43 11.18 -39.54
N GLU A 1099 -32.95 12.17 -40.26
CA GLU A 1099 -33.42 13.44 -39.67
C GLU A 1099 -34.63 13.24 -38.75
N LYS A 1100 -35.42 12.18 -39.02
CA LYS A 1100 -36.56 11.76 -38.21
C LYS A 1100 -36.17 10.77 -37.10
N HIS A 1101 -34.87 10.56 -36.85
CA HIS A 1101 -34.34 9.60 -35.89
C HIS A 1101 -34.87 8.16 -36.06
N TYR A 1102 -35.32 7.83 -37.27
CA TYR A 1102 -36.05 6.61 -37.60
C TYR A 1102 -37.26 6.32 -36.70
N VAL A 1103 -37.89 7.33 -36.10
CA VAL A 1103 -39.13 7.18 -35.32
C VAL A 1103 -40.35 7.35 -36.23
N PRO A 1104 -41.21 6.33 -36.42
CA PRO A 1104 -42.42 6.46 -37.23
C PRO A 1104 -43.41 7.46 -36.62
N GLN A 1105 -43.95 8.37 -37.45
CA GLN A 1105 -45.01 9.29 -37.05
C GLN A 1105 -46.37 8.58 -37.06
N LEU A 1106 -46.61 7.75 -36.04
CA LEU A 1106 -47.81 6.95 -35.85
C LEU A 1106 -48.53 7.35 -34.55
N ALA A 1107 -49.86 7.24 -34.51
CA ALA A 1107 -50.63 7.48 -33.28
C ALA A 1107 -50.35 6.39 -32.21
N GLU A 1108 -49.86 5.24 -32.64
CA GLU A 1108 -49.51 4.10 -31.82
C GLU A 1108 -48.17 4.27 -31.09
N VAL A 1109 -47.32 5.23 -31.47
CA VAL A 1109 -46.08 5.55 -30.77
C VAL A 1109 -46.39 6.47 -29.59
N LEU A 1110 -46.07 6.02 -28.38
CA LEU A 1110 -46.33 6.76 -27.14
C LEU A 1110 -45.14 7.63 -26.74
N TYR A 1111 -43.94 7.03 -26.72
CA TYR A 1111 -42.71 7.67 -26.28
C TYR A 1111 -41.54 7.17 -27.12
N SER A 1112 -40.53 8.01 -27.33
CA SER A 1112 -39.35 7.61 -28.07
C SER A 1112 -38.12 8.40 -27.66
N THR A 1113 -36.95 7.76 -27.72
CA THR A 1113 -35.66 8.47 -27.70
C THR A 1113 -35.36 9.04 -29.09
N LYS A 1114 -34.36 9.94 -29.15
CA LYS A 1114 -33.64 10.20 -30.41
C LYS A 1114 -32.81 8.98 -30.80
N LEU A 1115 -32.21 9.03 -31.99
CA LEU A 1115 -31.23 8.04 -32.42
C LEU A 1115 -29.94 8.23 -31.61
N VAL A 1116 -29.51 7.19 -30.91
CA VAL A 1116 -28.38 7.18 -29.98
C VAL A 1116 -27.17 6.57 -30.68
N ASN A 1117 -26.07 7.33 -30.76
CA ASN A 1117 -24.83 6.85 -31.38
C ASN A 1117 -24.09 5.85 -30.47
N PRO A 1118 -23.13 5.09 -31.02
CA PRO A 1118 -22.22 4.26 -30.22
C PRO A 1118 -21.61 5.04 -29.05
N GLN A 1119 -21.57 4.42 -27.88
CA GLN A 1119 -21.08 4.97 -26.60
C GLN A 1119 -21.84 6.22 -26.11
N GLN A 1120 -23.03 6.51 -26.65
CA GLN A 1120 -23.87 7.57 -26.13
C GLN A 1120 -24.99 7.01 -25.25
N THR A 1121 -25.46 7.86 -24.34
CA THR A 1121 -26.61 7.60 -23.50
C THR A 1121 -27.66 8.67 -23.79
N GLU A 1122 -28.93 8.26 -23.88
CA GLU A 1122 -30.07 9.16 -24.01
C GLU A 1122 -31.08 8.86 -22.90
N THR A 1123 -31.69 9.89 -22.33
CA THR A 1123 -32.69 9.72 -21.26
C THR A 1123 -34.11 9.99 -21.80
N LEU A 1124 -35.01 9.02 -21.65
CA LEU A 1124 -36.43 9.14 -21.97
C LEU A 1124 -37.25 9.28 -20.68
N LYS A 1125 -37.86 10.45 -20.48
CA LYS A 1125 -38.75 10.72 -19.33
C LYS A 1125 -40.20 10.76 -19.78
N PHE A 1126 -41.08 10.01 -19.10
CA PHE A 1126 -42.51 9.98 -19.39
C PHE A 1126 -43.32 9.60 -18.14
N VAL A 1127 -44.65 9.68 -18.22
CA VAL A 1127 -45.56 9.15 -17.20
C VAL A 1127 -46.13 7.84 -17.72
N ALA A 1128 -46.01 6.76 -16.96
CA ALA A 1128 -46.51 5.45 -17.36
C ALA A 1128 -48.01 5.52 -17.70
N PRO A 1129 -48.47 4.84 -18.77
CA PRO A 1129 -49.88 4.82 -19.14
C PRO A 1129 -50.81 4.42 -17.98
N ALA A 1130 -52.00 5.00 -17.90
CA ALA A 1130 -52.97 4.66 -16.85
C ALA A 1130 -53.61 3.27 -17.04
N LYS A 1131 -53.64 2.79 -18.28
CA LYS A 1131 -54.16 1.46 -18.63
C LYS A 1131 -53.08 0.42 -18.37
N THR A 1132 -53.40 -0.58 -17.56
CA THR A 1132 -52.51 -1.71 -17.31
C THR A 1132 -52.41 -2.62 -18.53
N GLY A 1133 -51.27 -3.27 -18.69
CA GLY A 1133 -51.00 -4.19 -19.79
C GLY A 1133 -49.57 -4.13 -20.31
N ASP A 1134 -49.34 -4.85 -21.41
CA ASP A 1134 -48.02 -5.06 -22.00
C ASP A 1134 -47.81 -4.09 -23.16
N TYR A 1135 -46.94 -3.10 -22.95
CA TYR A 1135 -46.58 -2.10 -23.93
C TYR A 1135 -45.27 -2.50 -24.62
N PRO A 1136 -45.27 -2.73 -25.94
CA PRO A 1136 -44.05 -3.10 -26.64
C PRO A 1136 -43.08 -1.91 -26.68
N TYR A 1137 -41.79 -2.17 -26.51
CA TYR A 1137 -40.74 -1.24 -26.90
C TYR A 1137 -39.83 -1.88 -27.94
N VAL A 1138 -39.34 -1.07 -28.88
CA VAL A 1138 -38.68 -1.58 -30.09
C VAL A 1138 -37.65 -0.58 -30.62
N CYS A 1139 -36.58 -1.11 -31.20
CA CYS A 1139 -35.64 -0.31 -31.98
C CYS A 1139 -36.15 -0.22 -33.41
N THR A 1140 -36.42 0.99 -33.88
CA THR A 1140 -36.91 1.27 -35.24
C THR A 1140 -35.81 1.72 -36.19
N PHE A 1141 -34.54 1.65 -35.78
CA PHE A 1141 -33.41 1.79 -36.71
C PHE A 1141 -33.51 0.73 -37.81
N PRO A 1142 -33.15 1.04 -39.08
CA PRO A 1142 -33.38 0.17 -40.23
C PRO A 1142 -32.99 -1.29 -40.00
N GLY A 1143 -33.97 -2.19 -40.12
CA GLY A 1143 -33.77 -3.65 -39.99
C GLY A 1143 -33.75 -4.21 -38.56
N HIS A 1144 -33.80 -3.38 -37.52
CA HIS A 1144 -33.61 -3.84 -36.13
C HIS A 1144 -34.89 -4.37 -35.47
N TRP A 1145 -36.06 -3.83 -35.83
CA TRP A 1145 -37.30 -4.02 -35.05
C TRP A 1145 -37.76 -5.47 -34.89
N SER A 1146 -37.44 -6.33 -35.86
CA SER A 1146 -37.82 -7.75 -35.85
C SER A 1146 -37.06 -8.58 -34.80
N ILE A 1147 -35.91 -8.11 -34.33
CA ILE A 1147 -35.03 -8.81 -33.38
C ILE A 1147 -34.85 -8.01 -32.08
N MET A 1148 -34.86 -6.67 -32.17
CA MET A 1148 -34.56 -5.76 -31.07
C MET A 1148 -35.84 -5.13 -30.49
N ASN A 1149 -36.57 -5.90 -29.70
CA ASN A 1149 -37.78 -5.47 -29.02
C ASN A 1149 -37.92 -6.12 -27.63
N GLY A 1150 -38.78 -5.55 -26.79
CA GLY A 1150 -39.13 -6.06 -25.47
C GLY A 1150 -40.46 -5.50 -24.98
N VAL A 1151 -40.79 -5.73 -23.70
CA VAL A 1151 -42.10 -5.37 -23.12
C VAL A 1151 -41.98 -4.56 -21.84
N MET A 1152 -42.60 -3.38 -21.82
CA MET A 1152 -42.86 -2.61 -20.61
C MET A 1152 -44.20 -3.05 -20.01
N LYS A 1153 -44.19 -3.69 -18.84
CA LYS A 1153 -45.38 -4.12 -18.11
C LYS A 1153 -45.90 -2.99 -17.24
N VAL A 1154 -47.11 -2.51 -17.51
CA VAL A 1154 -47.78 -1.50 -16.69
C VAL A 1154 -48.73 -2.19 -15.71
N VAL A 1155 -48.44 -2.11 -14.41
CA VAL A 1155 -49.21 -2.77 -13.33
C VAL A 1155 -50.01 -1.75 -12.50
N PRO A 1156 -51.06 -2.17 -11.76
CA PRO A 1156 -51.79 -1.27 -10.88
C PRO A 1156 -50.86 -0.62 -9.84
N ALA A 1157 -51.05 0.68 -9.58
CA ALA A 1157 -50.34 1.36 -8.49
C ALA A 1157 -50.68 0.70 -7.14
N LYS A 1158 -49.68 0.37 -6.32
CA LYS A 1158 -49.91 -0.15 -4.97
C LYS A 1158 -50.60 0.94 -4.14
N ALA A 1159 -51.70 0.59 -3.46
CA ALA A 1159 -52.28 1.47 -2.45
C ALA A 1159 -51.25 1.63 -1.32
N LEU A 1160 -50.90 2.88 -1.01
CA LEU A 1160 -49.99 3.26 0.07
C LEU A 1160 -50.50 2.80 1.45
#